data_AF-A0A7Y5RRU3-F1
#
_entry.id   AF-A0A7Y5RRU3-F1
#
_cell.length_a   1.000
_cell.length_b   1.000
_cell.length_c   1.000
_cell.angle_alpha   90.00
_cell.angle_beta   90.00
_cell.angle_gamma   90.00
#
_symmetry.space_group_name_H-M   'P 1'
#
loop_
_entity.id
_entity.type
_entity.pdbx_description
1 polymer ?
#
loop_
_entity_poly.entity_id
_entity_poly.type
_entity_poly.pdbx_seq_one_letter_code
_entity_poly.pdbx_strand_id
1 'polypeptide(L)'
;MKASDLWNKQTRIIEIAGDDAQVKGAACVAGQLIAAGVGNYLLVCASERQAREALNLVPLKGCVTHSSRPNIATANNADVLIFSGSQTAWLRRYRKLKHAGCIAFTPRLTPLGLLHFLCWLGHIFVGHYVFEGRLRCENAGEARTLLVSRIRKRKDTVTPRRYVPHGLGVRGLFEKLNGMSARYAILRWFENLPSMDEGEDIDMLVADEHIDEVRAVLDCGPGIVPVDCYSASGLPGTQYRKMAYYAPHLARDILEHTMLLKGIFRVPDSRHHFLSLAYHALYHKGLSSGLPPTSGGQPAQAPAEHDYTAALKRLAAESRIDVDISLDALDGYLKEQGWRPPLDTLCKLAPFNPWVNSLIAPELAKPTDTPGLACFIIRRSGFDRGQTDAIVARLEDEGFEILRVKKLNDEEAKLAAAQARGGNWVSNTKPPFWDPPAVAIAAYSLMPKAQSEKEMKLFPHRTDARLAIKERIRDDFTKDLPEDRRPNMLHSSDNSIEAEHYLRWLFPDELNKIVEQAKRLNDEFRTAEPVVRDLTRHGHRAKIELVRHGVDLAVKKTFRPSQRAFLEREAKALRDFGPKIKAMPELIAADGRSLTLRFYDDRLRYKRKSGRLLPRKVGLEAILALKELYDLGFAHLDAHPGNLIYDPVHGLKLLDYEYIHRYEHKPAKFEHSWDMTGCPAGYDGPKPRSKGASGYDTVWKPAIGLSLNSVLRDPAWLQVCKRALYCFAHAPRLLRQRWSVLRKSLKRR
;
A
#
# COMPACT_ATOMS: atom_id res chain seq x y z
N MET A 1 -11.21 -44.46 4.56
CA MET A 1 -10.37 -44.06 3.40
C MET A 1 -8.96 -44.54 3.68
N LYS A 2 -8.16 -44.79 2.64
CA LYS A 2 -6.72 -45.03 2.79
C LYS A 2 -5.99 -43.69 2.94
N ALA A 3 -4.84 -43.69 3.61
CA ALA A 3 -4.05 -42.45 3.77
C ALA A 3 -3.63 -41.86 2.42
N SER A 4 -3.31 -42.71 1.44
CA SER A 4 -2.99 -42.33 0.06
C SER A 4 -4.11 -41.60 -0.68
N ASP A 5 -5.37 -41.79 -0.26
CA ASP A 5 -6.53 -41.12 -0.88
C ASP A 5 -6.65 -39.68 -0.37
N LEU A 6 -6.10 -39.40 0.81
CA LEU A 6 -6.17 -38.10 1.49
C LEU A 6 -4.92 -37.25 1.23
N TRP A 7 -3.75 -37.88 1.25
CA TRP A 7 -2.46 -37.19 1.32
C TRP A 7 -1.47 -37.81 0.34
N ASN A 8 -0.71 -36.93 -0.35
CA ASN A 8 0.32 -37.36 -1.28
C ASN A 8 1.66 -37.62 -0.55
N LYS A 9 2.63 -38.22 -1.25
CA LYS A 9 3.94 -38.59 -0.67
C LYS A 9 4.75 -37.39 -0.14
N GLN A 10 4.52 -36.19 -0.66
CA GLN A 10 5.22 -34.97 -0.27
C GLN A 10 4.58 -34.28 0.94
N THR A 11 3.37 -34.68 1.34
CA THR A 11 2.58 -34.03 2.40
C THR A 11 3.34 -34.09 3.72
N ARG A 12 3.61 -32.93 4.32
CA ARG A 12 4.29 -32.84 5.62
C ARG A 12 3.28 -33.05 6.75
N ILE A 13 3.46 -34.13 7.49
CA ILE A 13 2.58 -34.52 8.59
C ILE A 13 3.32 -34.36 9.90
N ILE A 14 2.71 -33.64 10.84
CA ILE A 14 3.20 -33.53 12.21
C ILE A 14 2.13 -34.04 13.17
N GLU A 15 2.46 -35.07 13.94
CA GLU A 15 1.65 -35.55 15.04
C GLU A 15 2.18 -34.98 16.36
N ILE A 16 1.28 -34.41 17.17
CA ILE A 16 1.62 -33.84 18.48
C ILE A 16 0.96 -34.71 19.55
N ALA A 17 1.80 -35.44 20.30
CA ALA A 17 1.37 -36.35 21.35
C ALA A 17 1.41 -35.67 22.73
N GLY A 18 0.36 -35.88 23.53
CA GLY A 18 0.18 -35.21 24.82
C GLY A 18 0.45 -36.06 26.07
N ASP A 19 0.50 -37.39 25.97
CA ASP A 19 0.73 -38.31 27.11
C ASP A 19 1.40 -39.64 26.66
N ASP A 20 1.95 -40.41 27.62
CA ASP A 20 2.73 -41.64 27.35
C ASP A 20 1.91 -42.72 26.62
N ALA A 21 0.64 -42.90 27.01
CA ALA A 21 -0.27 -43.86 26.38
C ALA A 21 -0.51 -43.57 24.88
N GLN A 22 -0.23 -42.34 24.42
CA GLN A 22 -0.39 -41.98 23.02
C GLN A 22 0.77 -42.37 22.13
N VAL A 23 1.99 -42.48 22.68
CA VAL A 23 3.21 -42.79 21.92
C VAL A 23 3.06 -44.09 21.14
N LYS A 24 2.52 -45.14 21.79
CA LYS A 24 2.28 -46.45 21.15
C LYS A 24 1.38 -46.35 19.93
N GLY A 25 0.22 -45.73 20.05
CA GLY A 25 -0.66 -45.63 18.88
C GLY A 25 -0.31 -44.49 17.92
N ALA A 26 0.59 -43.57 18.28
CA ALA A 26 1.26 -42.71 17.28
C ALA A 26 2.16 -43.56 16.38
N ALA A 27 2.82 -44.60 16.91
CA ALA A 27 3.54 -45.58 16.09
C ALA A 27 2.60 -46.38 15.16
N CYS A 28 1.36 -46.65 15.59
CA CYS A 28 0.32 -47.25 14.73
C CYS A 28 -0.02 -46.34 13.55
N VAL A 29 -0.28 -45.05 13.80
CA VAL A 29 -0.55 -44.05 12.76
C VAL A 29 0.64 -43.92 11.82
N ALA A 30 1.85 -43.74 12.35
CA ALA A 30 3.07 -43.60 11.57
C ALA A 30 3.35 -44.82 10.67
N GLY A 31 3.20 -46.03 11.21
CA GLY A 31 3.42 -47.25 10.44
C GLY A 31 2.49 -47.38 9.24
N GLN A 32 1.21 -47.03 9.42
CA GLN A 32 0.28 -47.03 8.29
C GLN A 32 0.60 -45.92 7.27
N LEU A 33 1.00 -44.73 7.73
CA LEU A 33 1.36 -43.63 6.83
C LEU A 33 2.60 -43.96 6.00
N ILE A 34 3.62 -44.53 6.64
CA ILE A 34 4.84 -44.99 5.97
C ILE A 34 4.52 -46.11 4.98
N ALA A 35 3.70 -47.11 5.37
CA ALA A 35 3.26 -48.18 4.48
C ALA A 35 2.45 -47.66 3.27
N ALA A 36 1.73 -46.54 3.44
CA ALA A 36 1.02 -45.85 2.36
C ALA A 36 1.93 -44.95 1.49
N GLY A 37 3.24 -44.90 1.79
CA GLY A 37 4.22 -44.09 1.06
C GLY A 37 4.28 -42.62 1.48
N VAL A 38 3.65 -42.26 2.60
CA VAL A 38 3.69 -40.90 3.18
C VAL A 38 4.86 -40.82 4.17
N GLY A 39 6.07 -40.62 3.64
CA GLY A 39 7.31 -40.65 4.42
C GLY A 39 7.62 -39.35 5.19
N ASN A 40 6.97 -38.23 4.86
CA ASN A 40 7.20 -36.93 5.48
C ASN A 40 6.43 -36.78 6.80
N TYR A 41 6.71 -37.66 7.76
CA TYR A 41 6.05 -37.72 9.06
C TYR A 41 7.00 -37.34 10.21
N LEU A 42 6.50 -36.56 11.18
CA LEU A 42 7.23 -36.21 12.40
C LEU A 42 6.29 -36.33 13.61
N LEU A 43 6.68 -37.14 14.59
CA LEU A 43 6.06 -37.20 15.90
C LEU A 43 6.77 -36.23 16.85
N VAL A 44 6.00 -35.34 17.48
CA VAL A 44 6.48 -34.43 18.52
C VAL A 44 5.90 -34.85 19.87
N CYS A 45 6.77 -35.34 20.74
CA CYS A 45 6.45 -35.72 22.11
C CYS A 45 6.57 -34.53 23.07
N ALA A 46 5.88 -34.60 24.21
CA ALA A 46 5.91 -33.55 25.22
C ALA A 46 7.20 -33.58 26.08
N SER A 47 7.90 -34.71 26.11
CA SER A 47 9.15 -34.87 26.87
C SER A 47 10.19 -35.70 26.12
N GLU A 48 11.45 -35.50 26.49
CA GLU A 48 12.56 -36.28 25.94
C GLU A 48 12.42 -37.77 26.27
N ARG A 49 11.95 -38.11 27.48
CA ARG A 49 11.66 -39.49 27.88
C ARG A 49 10.68 -40.16 26.92
N GLN A 50 9.56 -39.50 26.61
CA GLN A 50 8.57 -40.00 25.67
C GLN A 50 9.15 -40.18 24.27
N ALA A 51 9.97 -39.23 23.81
CA ALA A 51 10.63 -39.35 22.51
C ALA A 51 11.59 -40.56 22.47
N ARG A 52 12.36 -40.80 23.53
CA ARG A 52 13.24 -41.98 23.65
C ARG A 52 12.43 -43.28 23.64
N GLU A 53 11.31 -43.34 24.35
CA GLU A 53 10.40 -44.49 24.33
C GLU A 53 9.80 -44.72 22.92
N ALA A 54 9.42 -43.65 22.23
CA ALA A 54 8.88 -43.70 20.87
C ALA A 54 9.91 -44.18 19.83
N LEU A 55 11.19 -43.79 19.98
CA LEU A 55 12.27 -44.18 19.08
C LEU A 55 12.51 -45.69 19.03
N ASN A 56 12.16 -46.41 20.09
CA ASN A 56 12.26 -47.88 20.15
C ASN A 56 11.15 -48.58 19.34
N LEU A 57 10.13 -47.86 18.89
CA LEU A 57 9.04 -48.42 18.10
C LEU A 57 9.38 -48.30 16.61
N VAL A 58 9.64 -49.43 15.96
CA VAL A 58 9.66 -49.50 14.48
C VAL A 58 8.24 -49.17 14.00
N PRO A 59 7.99 -48.12 13.20
CA PRO A 59 8.85 -47.49 12.18
C PRO A 59 9.21 -46.01 12.46
N LEU A 60 9.23 -45.58 13.71
CA LEU A 60 9.42 -44.17 14.10
C LEU A 60 10.89 -43.70 14.12
N LYS A 61 11.86 -44.56 13.81
CA LYS A 61 13.29 -44.22 13.86
C LYS A 61 13.63 -43.07 12.91
N GLY A 62 14.10 -41.95 13.44
CA GLY A 62 14.44 -40.73 12.68
C GLY A 62 13.27 -39.77 12.43
N CYS A 63 12.08 -40.08 12.96
CA CYS A 63 10.85 -39.30 12.76
C CYS A 63 10.24 -38.85 14.10
N VAL A 64 11.04 -38.77 15.16
CA VAL A 64 10.59 -38.43 16.51
C VAL A 64 11.46 -37.33 17.07
N THR A 65 10.81 -36.31 17.60
CA THR A 65 11.42 -35.26 18.42
C THR A 65 10.61 -35.03 19.68
N HIS A 66 11.16 -34.27 20.61
CA HIS A 66 10.38 -33.70 21.70
C HIS A 66 10.41 -32.18 21.63
N SER A 67 9.43 -31.55 22.25
CA SER A 67 9.49 -30.14 22.61
C SER A 67 8.53 -29.89 23.79
N SER A 68 9.01 -29.12 24.76
CA SER A 68 8.22 -28.67 25.91
C SER A 68 7.38 -27.43 25.57
N ARG A 69 7.60 -26.80 24.40
CA ARG A 69 6.95 -25.54 24.05
C ARG A 69 5.43 -25.71 23.92
N PRO A 70 4.62 -24.85 24.57
CA PRO A 70 3.18 -24.94 24.49
C PRO A 70 2.64 -24.59 23.10
N ASN A 71 3.43 -23.97 22.21
CA ASN A 71 3.00 -23.44 20.91
C ASN A 71 3.46 -24.26 19.69
N ILE A 72 3.94 -25.50 19.88
CA ILE A 72 4.39 -26.39 18.79
C ILE A 72 3.33 -26.50 17.68
N ALA A 73 2.05 -26.59 18.06
CA ALA A 73 0.92 -26.66 17.12
C ALA A 73 0.81 -25.46 16.17
N THR A 74 1.55 -24.39 16.42
CA THR A 74 1.64 -23.19 15.57
C THR A 74 3.02 -22.91 15.03
N ALA A 75 4.05 -23.54 15.60
CA ALA A 75 5.45 -23.30 15.28
C ALA A 75 6.01 -24.46 14.47
N ASN A 76 5.44 -24.70 13.28
CA ASN A 76 5.87 -25.76 12.37
C ASN A 76 5.44 -25.51 10.91
N ASN A 77 5.91 -26.34 9.97
CA ASN A 77 5.56 -26.28 8.53
C ASN A 77 4.59 -27.39 8.07
N ALA A 78 3.79 -27.98 8.96
CA ALA A 78 2.90 -29.09 8.61
C ALA A 78 1.82 -28.67 7.59
N ASP A 79 1.59 -29.54 6.61
CA ASP A 79 0.40 -29.50 5.78
C ASP A 79 -0.78 -30.19 6.48
N VAL A 80 -0.48 -31.20 7.31
CA VAL A 80 -1.44 -31.95 8.13
C VAL A 80 -0.98 -31.98 9.59
N LEU A 81 -1.82 -31.50 10.49
CA LEU A 81 -1.61 -31.64 11.94
C LEU A 81 -2.44 -32.79 12.49
N ILE A 82 -1.81 -33.73 13.18
CA ILE A 82 -2.48 -34.81 13.90
C ILE A 82 -2.42 -34.48 15.41
N PHE A 83 -3.58 -34.32 16.03
CA PHE A 83 -3.67 -34.09 17.48
C PHE A 83 -4.04 -35.37 18.20
N SER A 84 -3.15 -35.79 19.09
CA SER A 84 -3.37 -36.94 19.96
C SER A 84 -3.70 -36.49 21.38
N GLY A 85 -4.71 -37.13 21.95
CA GLY A 85 -5.27 -36.92 23.29
C GLY A 85 -5.43 -35.48 23.79
N SER A 86 -4.69 -35.07 24.82
CA SER A 86 -4.89 -33.73 25.44
C SER A 86 -4.66 -32.59 24.45
N GLN A 87 -3.86 -32.81 23.40
CA GLN A 87 -3.59 -31.81 22.36
C GLN A 87 -4.81 -31.55 21.46
N THR A 88 -5.87 -32.35 21.53
CA THR A 88 -7.15 -32.07 20.85
C THR A 88 -7.78 -30.75 21.30
N ALA A 89 -7.35 -30.16 22.42
CA ALA A 89 -7.73 -28.81 22.83
C ALA A 89 -7.43 -27.74 21.77
N TRP A 90 -6.42 -27.97 20.92
CA TRP A 90 -6.05 -27.06 19.82
C TRP A 90 -7.15 -26.89 18.77
N LEU A 91 -8.08 -27.85 18.65
CA LEU A 91 -9.22 -27.76 17.72
C LEU A 91 -10.07 -26.50 17.95
N ARG A 92 -10.10 -25.99 19.20
CA ARG A 92 -10.77 -24.75 19.61
C ARG A 92 -10.11 -23.48 19.06
N ARG A 93 -8.84 -23.57 18.67
CA ARG A 93 -7.98 -22.44 18.28
C ARG A 93 -7.83 -22.35 16.77
N TYR A 94 -8.91 -22.50 16.01
CA TYR A 94 -8.94 -22.45 14.55
C TYR A 94 -8.02 -21.40 13.91
N ARG A 95 -8.04 -20.14 14.40
CA ARG A 95 -7.24 -19.04 13.84
C ARG A 95 -5.73 -19.32 13.85
N LYS A 96 -5.25 -20.12 14.81
CA LYS A 96 -3.85 -20.50 14.98
C LYS A 96 -3.43 -21.66 14.07
N LEU A 97 -4.38 -22.49 13.63
CA LEU A 97 -4.13 -23.67 12.80
C LEU A 97 -4.16 -23.40 11.29
N LYS A 98 -4.42 -22.15 10.87
CA LYS A 98 -4.60 -21.78 9.46
C LYS A 98 -3.37 -21.97 8.55
N HIS A 99 -2.21 -22.30 9.10
CA HIS A 99 -1.01 -22.62 8.31
C HIS A 99 -1.12 -24.03 7.70
N ALA A 100 -1.76 -24.97 8.41
CA ALA A 100 -2.03 -26.32 7.92
C ALA A 100 -3.21 -26.31 6.91
N GLY A 101 -3.19 -27.28 5.99
CA GLY A 101 -4.31 -27.55 5.08
C GLY A 101 -5.36 -28.46 5.70
N CYS A 102 -4.92 -29.42 6.52
CA CYS A 102 -5.78 -30.40 7.17
C CYS A 102 -5.43 -30.57 8.65
N ILE A 103 -6.43 -31.00 9.41
CA ILE A 103 -6.29 -31.47 10.79
C ILE A 103 -6.86 -32.87 10.89
N ALA A 104 -6.24 -33.70 11.71
CA ALA A 104 -6.75 -35.01 12.08
C ALA A 104 -6.66 -35.19 13.60
N PHE A 105 -7.60 -35.94 14.18
CA PHE A 105 -7.56 -36.22 15.62
C PHE A 105 -8.32 -37.50 15.97
N THR A 106 -7.97 -38.09 17.12
CA THR A 106 -8.71 -39.23 17.68
C THR A 106 -9.76 -38.73 18.68
N PRO A 107 -11.06 -38.97 18.48
CA PRO A 107 -12.08 -38.62 19.46
C PRO A 107 -11.90 -39.42 20.74
N ARG A 108 -12.10 -38.78 21.90
CA ARG A 108 -12.04 -39.43 23.22
C ARG A 108 -13.39 -39.32 23.92
N LEU A 109 -13.83 -40.41 24.55
CA LEU A 109 -15.04 -40.47 25.38
C LEU A 109 -14.81 -39.95 26.81
N THR A 110 -13.99 -38.91 26.96
CA THR A 110 -13.82 -38.18 28.22
C THR A 110 -14.60 -36.88 28.17
N PRO A 111 -15.01 -36.28 29.30
CA PRO A 111 -15.75 -35.01 29.29
C PRO A 111 -15.04 -33.90 28.49
N LEU A 112 -13.72 -33.77 28.65
CA LEU A 112 -12.90 -32.83 27.88
C LEU A 112 -12.80 -33.22 26.39
N GLY A 113 -12.70 -34.52 26.09
CA GLY A 113 -12.67 -35.03 24.71
C GLY A 113 -13.96 -34.72 23.95
N LEU A 114 -15.12 -34.96 24.58
CA LEU A 114 -16.44 -34.61 24.05
C LEU A 114 -16.56 -33.10 23.81
N LEU A 115 -16.08 -32.29 24.75
CA LEU A 115 -16.08 -30.84 24.62
C LEU A 115 -15.23 -30.36 23.42
N HIS A 116 -14.04 -30.94 23.21
CA HIS A 116 -13.22 -30.62 22.03
C HIS A 116 -13.87 -31.06 20.72
N PHE A 117 -14.51 -32.23 20.71
CA PHE A 117 -15.28 -32.73 19.58
C PHE A 117 -16.46 -31.80 19.24
N LEU A 118 -17.21 -31.33 20.24
CA LEU A 118 -18.28 -30.35 20.04
C LEU A 118 -17.75 -29.02 19.49
N CYS A 119 -16.60 -28.55 19.96
CA CYS A 119 -15.97 -27.35 19.40
C CYS A 119 -15.55 -27.53 17.94
N TRP A 120 -15.03 -28.70 17.58
CA TRP A 120 -14.73 -29.05 16.19
C TRP A 120 -16.00 -29.08 15.32
N LEU A 121 -17.08 -29.71 15.79
CA LEU A 121 -18.39 -29.67 15.12
C LEU A 121 -18.89 -28.23 14.94
N GLY A 122 -18.80 -27.39 15.97
CA GLY A 122 -19.14 -25.97 15.88
C GLY A 122 -18.36 -25.25 14.78
N HIS A 123 -17.07 -25.55 14.60
CA HIS A 123 -16.28 -25.01 13.50
C HIS A 123 -16.67 -25.58 12.13
N ILE A 124 -17.19 -26.80 12.03
CA ILE A 124 -17.81 -27.29 10.78
C ILE A 124 -19.07 -26.48 10.46
N PHE A 125 -19.96 -26.27 11.44
CA PHE A 125 -21.20 -25.51 11.23
C PHE A 125 -20.95 -24.06 10.81
N VAL A 126 -19.92 -23.40 11.36
CA VAL A 126 -19.50 -22.03 10.95
C VAL A 126 -18.72 -22.03 9.62
N GLY A 127 -18.46 -23.20 9.02
CA GLY A 127 -17.77 -23.34 7.75
C GLY A 127 -16.26 -23.10 7.81
N HIS A 128 -15.65 -23.22 8.99
CA HIS A 128 -14.20 -23.13 9.19
C HIS A 128 -13.50 -24.43 8.80
N TYR A 129 -14.12 -25.57 9.12
CA TYR A 129 -13.65 -26.91 8.75
C TYR A 129 -14.63 -27.57 7.77
N VAL A 130 -14.10 -28.48 6.94
CA VAL A 130 -14.89 -29.40 6.11
C VAL A 130 -14.49 -30.81 6.52
N PHE A 131 -15.45 -31.63 6.95
CA PHE A 131 -15.17 -33.02 7.26
C PHE A 131 -14.87 -33.78 5.96
N GLU A 132 -13.67 -34.33 5.86
CA GLU A 132 -13.23 -35.08 4.67
C GLU A 132 -13.46 -36.59 4.87
N GLY A 133 -13.45 -37.07 6.12
CA GLY A 133 -13.86 -38.43 6.45
C GLY A 133 -13.05 -39.04 7.60
N ARG A 134 -13.01 -40.38 7.63
CA ARG A 134 -12.29 -41.17 8.63
C ARG A 134 -11.13 -41.97 8.04
N LEU A 135 -9.99 -41.93 8.72
CA LEU A 135 -8.81 -42.75 8.46
C LEU A 135 -8.68 -43.78 9.59
N ARG A 136 -8.67 -45.07 9.25
CA ARG A 136 -8.52 -46.16 10.22
C ARG A 136 -7.11 -46.72 10.10
N CYS A 137 -6.34 -46.59 11.17
CA CYS A 137 -4.97 -47.08 11.30
C CYS A 137 -4.95 -48.36 12.13
N GLU A 138 -4.32 -49.41 11.62
CA GLU A 138 -4.17 -50.69 12.32
C GLU A 138 -2.70 -51.10 12.28
N ASN A 139 -2.14 -51.41 13.46
CA ASN A 139 -0.78 -51.91 13.59
C ASN A 139 -0.70 -52.83 14.81
N ALA A 140 -0.15 -54.04 14.64
CA ALA A 140 0.12 -54.99 15.72
C ALA A 140 -1.06 -55.22 16.70
N GLY A 141 -2.29 -55.28 16.20
CA GLY A 141 -3.51 -55.51 17.00
C GLY A 141 -4.16 -54.26 17.61
N GLU A 142 -3.54 -53.08 17.49
CA GLU A 142 -4.16 -51.81 17.89
C GLU A 142 -4.80 -51.11 16.68
N ALA A 143 -6.09 -50.78 16.80
CA ALA A 143 -6.82 -50.00 15.81
C ALA A 143 -7.11 -48.58 16.34
N ARG A 144 -6.76 -47.55 15.56
CA ARG A 144 -7.11 -46.15 15.81
C ARG A 144 -7.92 -45.57 14.66
N THR A 145 -8.92 -44.77 14.97
CA THR A 145 -9.69 -44.03 13.95
C THR A 145 -9.46 -42.53 14.13
N LEU A 146 -8.91 -41.91 13.09
CA LEU A 146 -8.73 -40.47 12.99
C LEU A 146 -9.91 -39.86 12.22
N LEU A 147 -10.47 -38.78 12.78
CA LEU A 147 -11.39 -37.90 12.06
C LEU A 147 -10.58 -36.83 11.36
N VAL A 148 -10.76 -36.69 10.05
CA VAL A 148 -9.99 -35.79 9.20
C VAL A 148 -10.87 -34.64 8.73
N SER A 149 -10.35 -33.42 8.84
CA SER A 149 -11.03 -32.23 8.32
C SER A 149 -10.07 -31.30 7.63
N ARG A 150 -10.51 -30.76 6.49
CA ARG A 150 -9.80 -29.71 5.76
C ARG A 150 -10.13 -28.34 6.33
N ILE A 151 -9.14 -27.46 6.37
CA ILE A 151 -9.27 -26.06 6.78
C ILE A 151 -9.70 -25.23 5.58
N ARG A 152 -10.89 -24.64 5.60
CA ARG A 152 -11.46 -23.98 4.41
C ARG A 152 -10.80 -22.63 4.07
N LYS A 153 -10.42 -21.84 5.08
CA LYS A 153 -9.78 -20.53 4.89
C LYS A 153 -8.34 -20.58 5.40
N ARG A 154 -7.43 -21.10 4.56
CA ARG A 154 -5.98 -21.10 4.82
C ARG A 154 -5.46 -19.67 4.85
N LYS A 155 -4.38 -19.44 5.60
CA LYS A 155 -3.65 -18.19 5.54
C LYS A 155 -2.59 -18.33 4.44
N ASP A 156 -2.88 -17.82 3.24
CA ASP A 156 -1.96 -17.90 2.08
C ASP A 156 -0.77 -16.93 2.16
N THR A 157 -0.46 -16.39 3.34
CA THR A 157 0.69 -15.48 3.48
C THR A 157 1.97 -16.30 3.58
N VAL A 158 2.76 -16.28 2.52
CA VAL A 158 4.17 -16.69 2.55
C VAL A 158 4.89 -15.76 3.54
N THR A 159 5.49 -16.33 4.59
CA THR A 159 6.25 -15.61 5.60
C THR A 159 7.75 -15.96 5.52
N PRO A 160 8.64 -15.08 6.01
CA PRO A 160 10.08 -15.39 6.14
C PRO A 160 10.32 -16.62 7.03
N ARG A 161 9.48 -16.79 8.05
CA ARG A 161 9.52 -17.95 8.96
C ARG A 161 9.30 -19.25 8.20
N ARG A 162 10.29 -20.12 8.29
CA ARG A 162 10.37 -21.50 7.80
C ARG A 162 10.87 -22.40 8.93
N TYR A 163 11.05 -23.68 8.64
CA TYR A 163 11.43 -24.66 9.65
C TYR A 163 12.46 -25.63 9.09
N VAL A 164 13.46 -25.99 9.90
CA VAL A 164 14.46 -26.98 9.55
C VAL A 164 13.80 -28.35 9.46
N PRO A 165 13.90 -29.07 8.32
CA PRO A 165 13.41 -30.44 8.22
C PRO A 165 14.08 -31.32 9.27
N HIS A 166 13.28 -32.01 10.09
CA HIS A 166 13.79 -32.79 11.22
C HIS A 166 14.80 -33.85 10.77
N GLY A 167 14.53 -34.54 9.65
CA GLY A 167 15.44 -35.57 9.12
C GLY A 167 16.80 -35.04 8.65
N LEU A 168 16.94 -33.74 8.36
CA LEU A 168 18.24 -33.12 8.07
C LEU A 168 18.93 -32.64 9.35
N GLY A 169 18.15 -32.16 10.31
CA GLY A 169 18.67 -31.41 11.45
C GLY A 169 19.36 -30.11 11.03
N VAL A 170 19.78 -29.32 12.03
CA VAL A 170 20.42 -28.02 11.78
C VAL A 170 21.73 -28.18 11.00
N ARG A 171 22.58 -29.13 11.42
CA ARG A 171 23.86 -29.42 10.75
C ARG A 171 23.65 -29.87 9.31
N GLY A 172 22.79 -30.86 9.07
CA GLY A 172 22.57 -31.41 7.74
C GLY A 172 21.91 -30.43 6.78
N LEU A 173 21.09 -29.49 7.29
CA LEU A 173 20.60 -28.37 6.49
C LEU A 173 21.76 -27.57 5.90
N PHE A 174 22.69 -27.10 6.74
CA PHE A 174 23.79 -26.24 6.28
C PHE A 174 24.85 -26.99 5.47
N GLU A 175 25.11 -28.26 5.77
CA GLU A 175 25.93 -29.12 4.90
C GLU A 175 25.31 -29.23 3.50
N LYS A 176 23.98 -29.40 3.41
CA LYS A 176 23.27 -29.44 2.14
C LYS A 176 23.30 -28.10 1.40
N LEU A 177 23.18 -26.98 2.10
CA LEU A 177 23.31 -25.64 1.51
C LEU A 177 24.73 -25.38 0.98
N ASN A 178 25.76 -25.79 1.71
CA ASN A 178 27.14 -25.70 1.24
C ASN A 178 27.39 -26.61 0.04
N GLY A 179 26.84 -27.82 0.03
CA GLY A 179 26.96 -28.78 -1.08
C GLY A 179 26.39 -28.26 -2.40
N MET A 180 25.37 -27.40 -2.36
CA MET A 180 24.85 -26.70 -3.54
C MET A 180 25.48 -25.33 -3.80
N SER A 181 26.54 -24.97 -3.05
CA SER A 181 27.21 -23.66 -3.15
C SER A 181 26.26 -22.46 -2.95
N ALA A 182 25.20 -22.63 -2.14
CA ALA A 182 24.28 -21.54 -1.86
C ALA A 182 25.00 -20.39 -1.12
N ARG A 183 24.74 -19.16 -1.55
CA ARG A 183 25.23 -17.95 -0.89
C ARG A 183 24.27 -17.54 0.23
N TYR A 184 24.69 -17.75 1.47
CA TYR A 184 23.91 -17.40 2.67
C TYR A 184 24.82 -16.98 3.83
N ALA A 185 24.23 -16.32 4.83
CA ALA A 185 24.87 -15.98 6.11
C ALA A 185 23.88 -16.16 7.26
N ILE A 186 24.29 -16.83 8.34
CA ILE A 186 23.55 -16.88 9.61
C ILE A 186 23.91 -15.61 10.40
N LEU A 187 22.90 -14.79 10.71
CA LEU A 187 23.12 -13.39 11.04
C LEU A 187 23.61 -13.15 12.47
N ARG A 188 23.19 -13.97 13.43
CA ARG A 188 23.47 -13.77 14.87
C ARG A 188 23.19 -15.04 15.68
N TRP A 189 23.67 -15.07 16.92
CA TRP A 189 23.44 -16.14 17.91
C TRP A 189 23.84 -17.53 17.43
N PHE A 190 24.86 -17.62 16.59
CA PHE A 190 25.29 -18.84 15.92
C PHE A 190 26.40 -19.60 16.65
N GLU A 191 26.92 -19.06 17.76
CA GLU A 191 28.09 -19.57 18.48
C GLU A 191 27.92 -21.04 18.92
N ASN A 192 26.70 -21.39 19.35
CA ASN A 192 26.37 -22.70 19.89
C ASN A 192 25.94 -23.73 18.83
N LEU A 193 25.84 -23.33 17.55
CA LEU A 193 25.40 -24.23 16.49
C LEU A 193 26.29 -25.49 16.40
N PRO A 194 25.70 -26.68 16.16
CA PRO A 194 24.29 -26.92 15.79
C PRO A 194 23.31 -26.98 16.98
N SER A 195 23.78 -26.87 18.22
CA SER A 195 22.93 -26.88 19.40
C SER A 195 22.15 -25.57 19.50
N MET A 196 20.85 -25.68 19.75
CA MET A 196 19.91 -24.56 19.81
C MET A 196 19.11 -24.67 21.10
N ASP A 197 18.99 -23.57 21.83
CA ASP A 197 18.13 -23.52 23.01
C ASP A 197 16.65 -23.61 22.62
N GLU A 198 15.82 -24.12 23.53
CA GLU A 198 14.40 -24.26 23.29
C GLU A 198 13.66 -22.92 23.39
N GLY A 199 13.72 -22.16 22.31
CA GLY A 199 12.95 -20.93 22.09
C GLY A 199 13.41 -20.27 20.81
N GLU A 200 14.72 -20.40 20.59
CA GLU A 200 15.51 -19.75 19.57
C GLU A 200 15.11 -20.12 18.15
N ASP A 201 15.39 -19.17 17.26
CA ASP A 201 15.29 -19.27 15.82
C ASP A 201 16.62 -18.96 15.15
N ILE A 202 16.76 -19.45 13.93
CA ILE A 202 17.92 -19.16 13.08
C ILE A 202 17.54 -18.02 12.16
N ASP A 203 18.18 -16.87 12.30
CA ASP A 203 18.08 -15.80 11.33
C ASP A 203 19.11 -15.97 10.23
N MET A 204 18.64 -16.12 8.99
CA MET A 204 19.50 -16.31 7.83
C MET A 204 19.17 -15.30 6.73
N LEU A 205 20.23 -14.75 6.14
CA LEU A 205 20.19 -13.98 4.92
C LEU A 205 20.65 -14.85 3.74
N VAL A 206 19.94 -14.79 2.62
CA VAL A 206 20.21 -15.59 1.42
C VAL A 206 20.28 -14.67 0.20
N ALA A 207 21.21 -14.95 -0.72
CA ALA A 207 21.24 -14.27 -2.01
C ALA A 207 19.94 -14.53 -2.79
N ASP A 208 19.48 -13.55 -3.55
CA ASP A 208 18.18 -13.63 -4.22
C ASP A 208 18.11 -14.79 -5.23
N GLU A 209 19.22 -15.09 -5.91
CA GLU A 209 19.36 -16.17 -6.89
C GLU A 209 19.23 -17.58 -6.28
N HIS A 210 19.51 -17.75 -4.99
CA HIS A 210 19.46 -19.06 -4.31
C HIS A 210 18.21 -19.25 -3.45
N ILE A 211 17.32 -18.26 -3.36
CA ILE A 211 16.22 -18.31 -2.39
C ILE A 211 15.27 -19.49 -2.61
N ASP A 212 14.98 -19.82 -3.86
CA ASP A 212 14.02 -20.87 -4.21
C ASP A 212 14.61 -22.26 -3.95
N GLU A 213 15.91 -22.44 -4.17
CA GLU A 213 16.64 -23.66 -3.82
C GLU A 213 16.69 -23.86 -2.30
N VAL A 214 17.03 -22.81 -1.54
CA VAL A 214 17.01 -22.86 -0.07
C VAL A 214 15.61 -23.17 0.46
N ARG A 215 14.56 -22.58 -0.13
CA ARG A 215 13.17 -22.89 0.21
C ARG A 215 12.82 -24.35 -0.08
N ALA A 216 13.22 -24.88 -1.23
CA ALA A 216 13.00 -26.28 -1.57
C ALA A 216 13.66 -27.23 -0.56
N VAL A 217 14.85 -26.87 -0.04
CA VAL A 217 15.48 -27.61 1.05
C VAL A 217 14.67 -27.53 2.34
N LEU A 218 14.25 -26.33 2.76
CA LEU A 218 13.45 -26.14 3.99
C LEU A 218 12.06 -26.78 3.91
N ASP A 219 11.50 -26.88 2.70
CA ASP A 219 10.18 -27.49 2.45
C ASP A 219 10.26 -29.00 2.19
N CYS A 220 11.45 -29.62 2.20
CA CYS A 220 11.62 -31.04 1.86
C CYS A 220 11.09 -32.03 2.91
N GLY A 221 10.74 -31.56 4.12
CA GLY A 221 10.19 -32.40 5.19
C GLY A 221 9.58 -31.60 6.34
N PRO A 222 8.90 -32.27 7.28
CA PRO A 222 8.33 -31.64 8.46
C PRO A 222 9.44 -31.15 9.43
N GLY A 223 9.20 -30.02 10.08
CA GLY A 223 10.15 -29.38 10.99
C GLY A 223 9.49 -28.54 12.06
N ILE A 224 10.17 -28.43 13.21
CA ILE A 224 9.74 -27.59 14.35
C ILE A 224 10.80 -26.55 14.78
N VAL A 225 12.03 -26.65 14.28
CA VAL A 225 13.09 -25.68 14.57
C VAL A 225 12.91 -24.49 13.61
N PRO A 226 12.58 -23.29 14.11
CA PRO A 226 12.28 -22.16 13.24
C PRO A 226 13.53 -21.56 12.60
N VAL A 227 13.38 -21.11 11.35
CA VAL A 227 14.37 -20.35 10.59
C VAL A 227 13.67 -19.14 9.98
N ASP A 228 14.11 -17.93 10.29
CA ASP A 228 13.71 -16.75 9.54
C ASP A 228 14.63 -16.57 8.33
N CYS A 229 14.07 -16.77 7.15
CA CYS A 229 14.79 -16.71 5.88
C CYS A 229 14.49 -15.39 5.16
N TYR A 230 15.47 -14.50 5.16
CA TYR A 230 15.46 -13.20 4.49
C TYR A 230 16.25 -13.28 3.19
N SER A 231 15.81 -12.57 2.15
CA SER A 231 16.58 -12.44 0.91
C SER A 231 17.17 -11.04 0.78
N ALA A 232 18.24 -10.91 -0.01
CA ALA A 232 18.98 -9.66 -0.14
C ALA A 232 18.11 -8.47 -0.56
N SER A 233 17.18 -8.65 -1.50
CA SER A 233 16.26 -7.58 -1.94
C SER A 233 14.91 -7.57 -1.22
N GLY A 234 14.63 -8.53 -0.34
CA GLY A 234 13.31 -8.70 0.28
C GLY A 234 12.25 -9.19 -0.70
N LEU A 235 12.52 -10.31 -1.37
CA LEU A 235 11.61 -11.00 -2.27
C LEU A 235 10.29 -11.41 -1.57
N PRO A 236 9.19 -11.67 -2.33
CA PRO A 236 7.93 -12.09 -1.74
C PRO A 236 8.10 -13.28 -0.79
N GLY A 237 7.65 -13.11 0.46
CA GLY A 237 7.77 -14.13 1.49
C GLY A 237 9.13 -14.21 2.21
N THR A 238 10.06 -13.28 1.95
CA THR A 238 11.32 -13.11 2.70
C THR A 238 11.47 -11.69 3.28
N GLN A 239 10.36 -10.94 3.33
CA GLN A 239 10.33 -9.54 3.76
C GLN A 239 10.17 -9.37 5.27
N TYR A 240 10.84 -8.37 5.82
CA TYR A 240 10.58 -7.86 7.17
C TYR A 240 9.69 -6.63 7.10
N ARG A 241 8.49 -6.69 7.70
CA ARG A 241 7.51 -5.59 7.70
C ARG A 241 7.25 -4.98 6.30
N LYS A 242 7.21 -5.84 5.26
CA LYS A 242 7.05 -5.47 3.83
C LYS A 242 8.24 -4.71 3.23
N MET A 243 9.42 -4.85 3.80
CA MET A 243 10.69 -4.30 3.32
C MET A 243 11.76 -5.40 3.29
N ALA A 244 12.90 -5.10 2.67
CA ALA A 244 14.09 -5.92 2.84
C ALA A 244 14.56 -5.84 4.31
N TYR A 245 15.19 -6.90 4.82
CA TYR A 245 15.66 -6.95 6.20
C TYR A 245 16.81 -5.97 6.44
N TYR A 246 17.79 -5.98 5.55
CA TYR A 246 18.81 -4.94 5.41
C TYR A 246 18.57 -4.19 4.11
N ALA A 247 19.15 -2.99 3.97
CA ALA A 247 19.22 -2.37 2.65
C ALA A 247 19.99 -3.32 1.69
N PRO A 248 19.56 -3.54 0.44
CA PRO A 248 20.11 -4.60 -0.42
C PRO A 248 21.60 -4.49 -0.73
N HIS A 249 22.21 -3.31 -0.63
CA HIS A 249 23.66 -3.18 -0.73
C HIS A 249 24.36 -3.74 0.51
N LEU A 250 23.86 -3.43 1.72
CA LEU A 250 24.36 -4.00 2.99
C LEU A 250 24.13 -5.52 3.05
N ALA A 251 23.00 -6.00 2.57
CA ALA A 251 22.72 -7.43 2.50
C ALA A 251 23.74 -8.17 1.62
N ARG A 252 24.09 -7.60 0.46
CA ARG A 252 25.12 -8.15 -0.43
C ARG A 252 26.50 -8.09 0.21
N ASP A 253 26.83 -6.98 0.86
CA ASP A 253 28.08 -6.79 1.60
C ASP A 253 28.28 -7.88 2.68
N ILE A 254 27.23 -8.17 3.46
CA ILE A 254 27.24 -9.28 4.44
C ILE A 254 27.47 -10.64 3.77
N LEU A 255 26.81 -10.91 2.64
CA LEU A 255 26.93 -12.18 1.92
C LEU A 255 28.29 -12.37 1.24
N GLU A 256 28.97 -11.28 0.90
CA GLU A 256 30.33 -11.28 0.34
C GLU A 256 31.38 -11.50 1.43
N HIS A 257 31.14 -10.98 2.63
CA HIS A 257 32.07 -11.04 3.76
C HIS A 257 31.64 -12.08 4.80
N THR A 258 31.67 -13.35 4.38
CA THR A 258 31.36 -14.50 5.25
C THR A 258 32.58 -15.39 5.53
N MET A 259 32.55 -16.06 6.67
CA MET A 259 33.51 -17.10 7.07
C MET A 259 32.77 -18.37 7.51
N LEU A 260 33.47 -19.50 7.50
CA LEU A 260 32.93 -20.78 7.97
C LEU A 260 33.23 -20.98 9.47
N LEU A 261 32.19 -20.89 10.29
CA LEU A 261 32.23 -21.32 11.68
C LEU A 261 32.18 -22.85 11.76
N LYS A 262 33.13 -23.44 12.50
CA LYS A 262 33.27 -24.90 12.67
C LYS A 262 33.33 -25.67 11.33
N GLY A 263 33.79 -25.01 10.26
CA GLY A 263 33.89 -25.58 8.91
C GLY A 263 32.55 -25.82 8.20
N ILE A 264 31.41 -25.43 8.79
CA ILE A 264 30.07 -25.78 8.28
C ILE A 264 29.16 -24.56 8.17
N PHE A 265 29.11 -23.70 9.17
CA PHE A 265 28.11 -22.63 9.24
C PHE A 265 28.68 -21.35 8.63
N ARG A 266 28.11 -20.86 7.52
CA ARG A 266 28.48 -19.55 6.97
C ARG A 266 27.92 -18.43 7.83
N VAL A 267 28.80 -17.63 8.40
CA VAL A 267 28.49 -16.50 9.28
C VAL A 267 29.23 -15.25 8.77
N PRO A 268 28.76 -14.03 9.07
CA PRO A 268 29.51 -12.82 8.76
C PRO A 268 30.90 -12.84 9.44
N ASP A 269 31.89 -12.17 8.86
CA ASP A 269 33.14 -11.88 9.58
C ASP A 269 32.88 -11.00 10.82
N SER A 270 33.87 -10.85 11.71
CA SER A 270 33.68 -10.13 12.98
C SER A 270 33.17 -8.68 12.81
N ARG A 271 33.65 -7.96 11.79
CA ARG A 271 33.23 -6.58 11.52
C ARG A 271 31.79 -6.54 11.02
N HIS A 272 31.43 -7.38 10.06
CA HIS A 272 30.08 -7.44 9.50
C HIS A 272 29.09 -8.04 10.51
N HIS A 273 29.53 -8.90 11.41
CA HIS A 273 28.72 -9.36 12.53
C HIS A 273 28.42 -8.20 13.48
N PHE A 274 29.42 -7.39 13.85
CA PHE A 274 29.20 -6.18 14.65
C PHE A 274 28.18 -5.24 14.00
N LEU A 275 28.41 -4.86 12.74
CA LEU A 275 27.57 -3.91 12.01
C LEU A 275 26.13 -4.42 11.84
N SER A 276 25.97 -5.70 11.46
CA SER A 276 24.65 -6.29 11.24
C SER A 276 23.87 -6.53 12.53
N LEU A 277 24.55 -6.83 13.65
CA LEU A 277 23.94 -6.94 14.98
C LEU A 277 23.56 -5.56 15.54
N ALA A 278 24.43 -4.55 15.39
CA ALA A 278 24.13 -3.17 15.78
C ALA A 278 22.91 -2.63 15.02
N TYR A 279 22.87 -2.84 13.70
CA TYR A 279 21.72 -2.48 12.86
C TYR A 279 20.43 -3.14 13.37
N HIS A 280 20.47 -4.44 13.69
CA HIS A 280 19.32 -5.16 14.23
C HIS A 280 18.86 -4.57 15.58
N ALA A 281 19.79 -4.37 16.51
CA ALA A 281 19.51 -3.84 17.83
C ALA A 281 18.86 -2.44 17.74
N LEU A 282 19.39 -1.55 16.90
CA LEU A 282 18.90 -0.18 16.75
C LEU A 282 17.57 -0.10 16.00
N TYR A 283 17.53 -0.62 14.77
CA TYR A 283 16.45 -0.33 13.84
C TYR A 283 15.30 -1.34 13.92
N HIS A 284 15.57 -2.59 14.28
CA HIS A 284 14.54 -3.64 14.40
C HIS A 284 14.00 -3.80 15.81
N LYS A 285 14.86 -3.72 16.83
CA LYS A 285 14.47 -3.86 18.25
C LYS A 285 14.29 -2.51 18.95
N GLY A 286 15.15 -1.52 18.69
CA GLY A 286 15.12 -0.22 19.36
C GLY A 286 15.30 -0.36 20.86
N LEU A 287 14.42 0.28 21.65
CA LEU A 287 14.45 0.20 23.12
C LEU A 287 14.31 -1.25 23.65
N SER A 288 13.68 -2.15 22.89
CA SER A 288 13.56 -3.57 23.29
C SER A 288 14.87 -4.35 23.19
N SER A 289 15.95 -3.75 22.68
CA SER A 289 17.30 -4.33 22.73
C SER A 289 17.94 -4.24 24.12
N GLY A 290 17.39 -3.42 25.02
CA GLY A 290 18.00 -3.15 26.33
C GLY A 290 19.18 -2.17 26.29
N LEU A 291 19.57 -1.66 25.12
CA LEU A 291 20.63 -0.67 25.00
C LEU A 291 20.21 0.68 25.61
N PRO A 292 21.13 1.44 26.22
CA PRO A 292 20.85 2.78 26.72
C PRO A 292 20.56 3.73 25.55
N PRO A 293 19.53 4.61 25.64
CA PRO A 293 19.21 5.55 24.56
C PRO A 293 20.32 6.55 24.25
N THR A 294 21.06 6.97 25.28
CA THR A 294 22.15 7.95 25.20
C THR A 294 23.44 7.40 25.79
N SER A 295 24.58 7.87 25.30
CA SER A 295 25.89 7.50 25.84
C SER A 295 25.99 7.75 27.34
N GLY A 296 26.52 6.76 28.08
CA GLY A 296 26.59 6.79 29.55
C GLY A 296 25.24 6.78 30.29
N GLY A 297 24.13 6.63 29.57
CA GLY A 297 22.78 6.55 30.14
C GLY A 297 22.45 5.18 30.75
N GLN A 298 21.30 5.09 31.43
CA GLN A 298 20.80 3.80 31.92
C GLN A 298 20.13 2.97 30.81
N PRO A 299 20.23 1.63 30.88
CA PRO A 299 19.52 0.72 29.99
C PRO A 299 18.02 0.99 29.96
N ALA A 300 17.37 0.71 28.82
CA ALA A 300 15.92 0.75 28.75
C ALA A 300 15.30 -0.25 29.74
N GLN A 301 14.22 0.13 30.45
CA GLN A 301 13.59 -0.69 31.50
C GLN A 301 12.95 -2.00 31.01
N ALA A 302 12.89 -2.25 29.70
CA ALA A 302 12.28 -3.45 29.16
C ALA A 302 13.26 -4.64 29.18
N PRO A 303 12.83 -5.84 29.62
CA PRO A 303 13.70 -7.02 29.55
C PRO A 303 14.00 -7.35 28.09
N ALA A 304 15.30 -7.35 27.75
CA ALA A 304 15.77 -7.75 26.44
C ALA A 304 15.77 -9.29 26.31
N GLU A 305 15.46 -9.80 25.12
CA GLU A 305 15.52 -11.25 24.84
C GLU A 305 16.95 -11.80 24.94
N HIS A 306 17.95 -10.97 24.62
CA HIS A 306 19.37 -11.31 24.68
C HIS A 306 20.18 -10.14 25.21
N ASP A 307 21.39 -10.43 25.68
CA ASP A 307 22.36 -9.42 26.11
C ASP A 307 23.09 -8.82 24.90
N TYR A 308 22.42 -7.91 24.20
CA TYR A 308 23.00 -7.17 23.07
C TYR A 308 24.22 -6.36 23.50
N THR A 309 24.24 -5.83 24.72
CA THR A 309 25.35 -5.00 25.23
C THR A 309 26.63 -5.81 25.31
N ALA A 310 26.60 -6.98 25.95
CA ALA A 310 27.77 -7.84 26.06
C ALA A 310 28.24 -8.35 24.70
N ALA A 311 27.31 -8.76 23.83
CA ALA A 311 27.63 -9.24 22.49
C ALA A 311 28.31 -8.16 21.64
N LEU A 312 27.77 -6.93 21.62
CA LEU A 312 28.33 -5.82 20.86
C LEU A 312 29.68 -5.36 21.43
N LYS A 313 29.86 -5.30 22.75
CA LYS A 313 31.17 -4.99 23.37
C LYS A 313 32.25 -5.99 22.97
N ARG A 314 31.92 -7.28 22.99
CA ARG A 314 32.84 -8.35 22.56
C ARG A 314 33.23 -8.16 21.09
N LEU A 315 32.24 -8.01 20.20
CA LEU A 315 32.50 -7.85 18.76
C LEU A 315 33.26 -6.55 18.43
N ALA A 316 33.01 -5.48 19.17
CA ALA A 316 33.75 -4.23 19.06
C ALA A 316 35.23 -4.43 19.41
N ALA A 317 35.51 -5.11 20.53
CA ALA A 317 36.89 -5.42 20.95
C ALA A 317 37.61 -6.33 19.93
N GLU A 318 36.94 -7.40 19.45
CA GLU A 318 37.47 -8.31 18.43
C GLU A 318 37.81 -7.57 17.12
N SER A 319 36.98 -6.60 16.74
CA SER A 319 37.13 -5.83 15.50
C SER A 319 37.92 -4.52 15.67
N ARG A 320 38.42 -4.23 16.88
CA ARG A 320 39.10 -2.98 17.26
C ARG A 320 38.28 -1.73 16.90
N ILE A 321 36.96 -1.80 17.14
CA ILE A 321 36.03 -0.70 16.96
C ILE A 321 35.90 0.04 18.30
N ASP A 322 36.23 1.33 18.29
CA ASP A 322 36.08 2.20 19.45
C ASP A 322 34.76 2.99 19.32
N VAL A 323 33.71 2.49 19.97
CA VAL A 323 32.38 3.13 19.97
C VAL A 323 31.66 2.79 21.27
N ASP A 324 30.95 3.76 21.83
CA ASP A 324 30.06 3.49 22.97
C ASP A 324 28.84 2.65 22.54
N ILE A 325 28.41 1.75 23.41
CA ILE A 325 27.34 0.79 23.11
C ILE A 325 26.01 1.35 23.61
N SER A 326 25.63 2.48 23.01
CA SER A 326 24.35 3.18 23.18
C SER A 326 23.65 3.38 21.84
N LEU A 327 22.34 3.62 21.86
CA LEU A 327 21.57 3.75 20.61
C LEU A 327 22.02 4.94 19.75
N ASP A 328 22.33 6.08 20.37
CA ASP A 328 22.81 7.30 19.68
C ASP A 328 24.23 7.16 19.12
N ALA A 329 25.18 6.65 19.90
CA ALA A 329 26.56 6.43 19.46
C ALA A 329 26.64 5.41 18.33
N LEU A 330 25.88 4.31 18.45
CA LEU A 330 25.79 3.32 17.38
C LEU A 330 25.10 3.87 16.12
N ASP A 331 24.09 4.75 16.22
CA ASP A 331 23.49 5.40 15.04
C ASP A 331 24.52 6.28 14.32
N GLY A 332 25.29 7.05 15.10
CA GLY A 332 26.40 7.87 14.60
C GLY A 332 27.43 7.02 13.87
N TYR A 333 27.89 5.94 14.51
CA TYR A 333 28.85 5.02 13.92
C TYR A 333 28.32 4.33 12.66
N LEU A 334 27.09 3.78 12.69
CA LEU A 334 26.49 3.17 11.50
C LEU A 334 26.29 4.19 10.37
N LYS A 335 26.00 5.46 10.69
CA LYS A 335 25.93 6.53 9.69
C LYS A 335 27.29 6.77 9.02
N GLU A 336 28.36 6.85 9.81
CA GLU A 336 29.73 7.04 9.30
C GLU A 336 30.19 5.86 8.43
N GLN A 337 29.79 4.65 8.79
CA GLN A 337 30.09 3.44 8.01
C GLN A 337 29.18 3.28 6.77
N GLY A 338 28.17 4.14 6.58
CA GLY A 338 27.20 4.01 5.48
C GLY A 338 26.13 2.92 5.68
N TRP A 339 25.95 2.44 6.91
CA TRP A 339 25.01 1.39 7.30
C TRP A 339 23.66 1.91 7.83
N ARG A 340 23.55 3.20 8.11
CA ARG A 340 22.29 3.81 8.57
C ARG A 340 21.22 3.74 7.47
N PRO A 341 20.00 3.23 7.75
CA PRO A 341 18.91 3.22 6.79
C PRO A 341 18.59 4.62 6.28
N PRO A 342 18.17 4.76 5.00
CA PRO A 342 17.69 6.03 4.48
C PRO A 342 16.41 6.48 5.20
N LEU A 343 16.14 7.79 5.16
CA LEU A 343 15.04 8.43 5.90
C LEU A 343 13.69 7.74 5.65
N ASP A 344 13.39 7.35 4.41
CA ASP A 344 12.14 6.69 4.05
C ASP A 344 11.94 5.31 4.70
N THR A 345 13.04 4.62 5.01
CA THR A 345 13.06 3.33 5.70
C THR A 345 12.90 3.55 7.19
N LEU A 346 13.56 4.58 7.74
CA LEU A 346 13.33 5.02 9.11
C LEU A 346 11.87 5.42 9.34
N CYS A 347 11.25 6.16 8.42
CA CYS A 347 9.82 6.51 8.48
C CYS A 347 8.89 5.28 8.52
N LYS A 348 9.25 4.18 7.87
CA LYS A 348 8.46 2.93 7.92
C LYS A 348 8.72 2.10 9.18
N LEU A 349 9.88 2.25 9.81
CA LEU A 349 10.23 1.59 11.06
C LEU A 349 9.68 2.34 12.28
N ALA A 350 9.57 3.67 12.22
CA ALA A 350 9.13 4.55 13.29
C ALA A 350 7.81 4.11 13.97
N PRO A 351 6.74 3.67 13.25
CA PRO A 351 5.51 3.21 13.89
C PRO A 351 5.66 2.01 14.83
N PHE A 352 6.77 1.29 14.73
CA PHE A 352 7.05 0.08 15.50
C PHE A 352 8.32 0.18 16.37
N ASN A 353 9.02 1.31 16.30
CA ASN A 353 10.25 1.57 17.02
C ASN A 353 10.23 3.01 17.56
N PRO A 354 9.82 3.20 18.83
CA PRO A 354 9.67 4.52 19.42
C PRO A 354 10.96 5.37 19.38
N TRP A 355 12.13 4.72 19.51
CA TRP A 355 13.42 5.42 19.44
C TRP A 355 13.71 5.94 18.03
N VAL A 356 13.47 5.14 16.99
CA VAL A 356 13.57 5.64 15.60
C VAL A 356 12.59 6.78 15.35
N ASN A 357 11.39 6.72 15.90
CA ASN A 357 10.43 7.82 15.80
C ASN A 357 10.97 9.11 16.45
N SER A 358 11.58 9.03 17.63
CA SER A 358 12.23 10.20 18.26
C SER A 358 13.46 10.69 17.49
N LEU A 359 14.18 9.80 16.82
CA LEU A 359 15.35 10.13 16.02
C LEU A 359 14.99 10.99 14.80
N ILE A 360 13.90 10.66 14.09
CA ILE A 360 13.50 11.36 12.86
C ILE A 360 12.49 12.48 13.09
N ALA A 361 11.77 12.51 14.22
CA ALA A 361 10.75 13.52 14.49
C ALA A 361 11.27 14.97 14.39
N PRO A 362 12.46 15.33 14.91
CA PRO A 362 12.98 16.69 14.77
C PRO A 362 13.22 17.08 13.31
N GLU A 363 13.68 16.14 12.49
CA GLU A 363 13.92 16.37 11.06
C GLU A 363 12.59 16.55 10.32
N LEU A 364 11.61 15.69 10.57
CA LEU A 364 10.28 15.75 9.96
C LEU A 364 9.43 16.95 10.42
N ALA A 365 9.72 17.50 11.60
CA ALA A 365 9.04 18.67 12.13
C ALA A 365 9.59 20.00 11.59
N LYS A 366 10.74 19.98 10.89
CA LYS A 366 11.30 21.20 10.29
C LYS A 366 10.30 21.79 9.30
N PRO A 367 9.92 23.07 9.45
CA PRO A 367 9.18 23.77 8.41
C PRO A 367 9.97 23.69 7.11
N THR A 368 9.34 23.15 6.08
CA THR A 368 9.89 23.20 4.72
C THR A 368 9.37 24.46 4.05
N ASP A 369 10.27 25.20 3.42
CA ASP A 369 9.88 26.34 2.58
C ASP A 369 9.13 25.88 1.31
N THR A 370 9.10 24.58 1.04
CA THR A 370 8.52 23.98 -0.16
C THR A 370 7.58 22.81 0.19
N PRO A 371 6.46 23.05 0.90
CA PRO A 371 5.54 22.00 1.37
C PRO A 371 4.83 21.21 0.25
N GLY A 372 4.91 21.70 -0.99
CA GLY A 372 4.41 21.03 -2.19
C GLY A 372 5.45 20.25 -3.00
N LEU A 373 6.72 20.24 -2.60
CA LEU A 373 7.78 19.55 -3.34
C LEU A 373 7.56 18.04 -3.33
N ALA A 374 7.65 17.43 -4.50
CA ALA A 374 7.45 16.00 -4.69
C ALA A 374 8.50 15.45 -5.66
N CYS A 375 8.95 14.24 -5.40
CA CYS A 375 9.78 13.48 -6.32
C CYS A 375 9.02 12.22 -6.75
N PHE A 376 8.84 12.04 -8.05
CA PHE A 376 8.29 10.82 -8.64
C PHE A 376 9.39 10.05 -9.37
N ILE A 377 9.34 8.72 -9.30
CA ILE A 377 10.31 7.83 -9.96
C ILE A 377 9.52 6.84 -10.81
N ILE A 378 9.65 6.94 -12.13
CA ILE A 378 9.17 5.91 -13.04
C ILE A 378 10.22 4.82 -13.12
N ARG A 379 9.80 3.59 -12.96
CA ARG A 379 10.65 2.40 -13.02
C ARG A 379 10.79 1.91 -14.45
N ARG A 380 11.76 1.02 -14.67
CA ARG A 380 12.07 0.43 -15.98
C ARG A 380 10.82 -0.15 -16.65
N SER A 381 9.98 -0.86 -15.91
CA SER A 381 8.71 -1.42 -16.41
C SER A 381 7.73 -0.38 -16.98
N GLY A 382 7.71 0.84 -16.44
CA GLY A 382 6.90 1.95 -16.98
C GLY A 382 7.60 2.65 -18.15
N PHE A 383 8.92 2.82 -18.06
CA PHE A 383 9.73 3.45 -19.09
C PHE A 383 9.75 2.64 -20.40
N ASP A 384 9.98 1.32 -20.33
CA ASP A 384 10.08 0.44 -21.49
C ASP A 384 8.74 0.31 -22.26
N ARG A 385 7.63 0.67 -21.60
CA ARG A 385 6.30 0.74 -22.22
C ARG A 385 6.03 2.09 -22.92
N GLY A 386 6.99 3.01 -22.94
CA GLY A 386 6.84 4.34 -23.55
C GLY A 386 5.83 5.23 -22.82
N GLN A 387 5.57 4.99 -21.53
CA GLN A 387 4.49 5.67 -20.79
C GLN A 387 4.93 6.97 -20.11
N THR A 388 6.20 7.37 -20.24
CA THR A 388 6.77 8.52 -19.52
C THR A 388 5.98 9.81 -19.74
N ASP A 389 5.77 10.21 -20.99
CA ASP A 389 5.08 11.47 -21.31
C ASP A 389 3.63 11.46 -20.85
N ALA A 390 2.95 10.31 -21.00
CA ALA A 390 1.59 10.13 -20.54
C ALA A 390 1.47 10.19 -19.00
N ILE A 391 2.46 9.68 -18.27
CA ILE A 391 2.53 9.78 -16.81
C ILE A 391 2.79 11.23 -16.39
N VAL A 392 3.73 11.93 -17.06
CA VAL A 392 4.03 13.35 -16.79
C VAL A 392 2.77 14.21 -17.02
N ALA A 393 2.11 14.05 -18.16
CA ALA A 393 0.86 14.74 -18.47
C ALA A 393 -0.23 14.43 -17.42
N ARG A 394 -0.29 13.18 -16.93
CA ARG A 394 -1.23 12.78 -15.88
C ARG A 394 -0.93 13.43 -14.52
N LEU A 395 0.33 13.65 -14.18
CA LEU A 395 0.74 14.38 -12.97
C LEU A 395 0.37 15.87 -13.09
N GLU A 396 0.65 16.50 -14.24
CA GLU A 396 0.24 17.88 -14.52
C GLU A 396 -1.26 18.05 -14.39
N ASP A 397 -1.99 17.10 -14.97
CA ASP A 397 -3.43 16.98 -14.90
C ASP A 397 -3.96 16.90 -13.46
N GLU A 398 -3.28 16.18 -12.58
CA GLU A 398 -3.70 16.05 -11.19
C GLU A 398 -3.41 17.33 -10.37
N GLY A 399 -2.56 18.23 -10.85
CA GLY A 399 -2.31 19.53 -10.23
C GLY A 399 -0.85 19.84 -9.90
N PHE A 400 0.10 19.04 -10.39
CA PHE A 400 1.52 19.28 -10.20
C PHE A 400 2.09 20.20 -11.29
N GLU A 401 3.03 21.07 -10.94
CA GLU A 401 3.92 21.72 -11.90
C GLU A 401 5.18 20.87 -12.03
N ILE A 402 5.54 20.49 -13.25
CA ILE A 402 6.74 19.70 -13.51
C ILE A 402 7.93 20.64 -13.56
N LEU A 403 8.89 20.43 -12.66
CA LEU A 403 10.09 21.24 -12.57
C LEU A 403 11.20 20.67 -13.44
N ARG A 404 11.47 19.37 -13.32
CA ARG A 404 12.48 18.64 -14.11
C ARG A 404 12.05 17.22 -14.37
N VAL A 405 12.49 16.68 -15.51
CA VAL A 405 12.38 15.26 -15.87
C VAL A 405 13.75 14.81 -16.32
N LYS A 406 14.26 13.72 -15.75
CA LYS A 406 15.59 13.17 -16.08
C LYS A 406 15.50 11.68 -16.30
N LYS A 407 15.93 11.22 -17.48
CA LYS A 407 16.21 9.80 -17.72
C LYS A 407 17.50 9.44 -17.01
N LEU A 408 17.46 8.41 -16.18
CA LEU A 408 18.62 7.95 -15.42
C LEU A 408 19.48 7.04 -16.30
N ASN A 409 20.81 7.23 -16.22
CA ASN A 409 21.75 6.24 -16.71
C ASN A 409 21.83 5.04 -15.74
N ASP A 410 22.59 4.00 -16.09
CA ASP A 410 22.62 2.78 -15.28
C ASP A 410 23.28 2.98 -13.91
N GLU A 411 24.29 3.85 -13.80
CA GLU A 411 24.94 4.16 -12.51
C GLU A 411 24.02 4.97 -11.61
N GLU A 412 23.32 5.97 -12.16
CA GLU A 412 22.30 6.74 -11.45
C GLU A 412 21.13 5.86 -11.02
N ALA A 413 20.68 4.93 -11.88
CA ALA A 413 19.63 3.98 -11.55
C ALA A 413 20.05 3.03 -10.42
N LYS A 414 21.31 2.55 -10.41
CA LYS A 414 21.84 1.73 -9.31
C LYS A 414 21.94 2.52 -8.01
N LEU A 415 22.49 3.73 -8.05
CA LEU A 415 22.56 4.62 -6.90
C LEU A 415 21.16 4.91 -6.35
N ALA A 416 20.23 5.22 -7.25
CA ALA A 416 18.84 5.46 -6.90
C ALA A 416 18.19 4.27 -6.24
N ALA A 417 18.45 3.10 -6.80
CA ALA A 417 17.93 1.86 -6.28
C ALA A 417 18.62 1.43 -4.98
N ALA A 418 19.77 1.98 -4.60
CA ALA A 418 20.41 1.73 -3.32
C ALA A 418 19.91 2.67 -2.22
N GLN A 419 19.62 3.93 -2.59
CA GLN A 419 19.28 5.01 -1.64
C GLN A 419 17.78 5.14 -1.36
N ALA A 420 16.91 4.86 -2.34
CA ALA A 420 15.46 4.93 -2.14
C ALA A 420 14.84 3.58 -1.74
N ARG A 421 13.83 3.66 -0.88
CA ARG A 421 13.07 2.61 -0.18
C ARG A 421 13.94 1.62 0.59
N GLY A 422 15.08 2.07 1.12
CA GLY A 422 16.07 1.16 1.68
C GLY A 422 16.52 0.13 0.66
N GLY A 423 16.56 0.54 -0.61
CA GLY A 423 16.89 -0.22 -1.80
C GLY A 423 15.97 -1.34 -2.27
N ASN A 424 14.78 -1.52 -1.67
CA ASN A 424 13.84 -2.53 -2.14
C ASN A 424 13.02 -2.05 -3.36
N TRP A 425 13.52 -2.42 -4.54
CA TRP A 425 12.90 -2.22 -5.87
C TRP A 425 12.47 -3.53 -6.51
N VAL A 426 11.89 -4.42 -5.70
CA VAL A 426 11.37 -5.70 -6.18
C VAL A 426 9.93 -5.57 -6.72
N SER A 427 9.62 -6.24 -7.81
CA SER A 427 8.28 -6.50 -8.34
C SER A 427 7.65 -7.68 -7.59
N ASN A 428 6.35 -7.60 -7.32
CA ASN A 428 5.63 -8.67 -6.63
C ASN A 428 5.05 -9.72 -7.60
N THR A 429 5.21 -9.56 -8.91
CA THR A 429 4.39 -10.26 -9.92
C THR A 429 5.07 -11.46 -10.58
N LYS A 430 6.38 -11.44 -10.85
CA LYS A 430 7.25 -12.59 -11.21
C LYS A 430 8.68 -12.13 -11.58
N PRO A 431 9.65 -13.06 -11.71
CA PRO A 431 11.01 -12.77 -12.19
C PRO A 431 11.06 -12.12 -13.60
N PRO A 432 12.08 -11.28 -13.91
CA PRO A 432 13.05 -10.76 -12.96
C PRO A 432 12.34 -9.82 -11.98
N PHE A 433 12.54 -10.10 -10.70
CA PHE A 433 11.94 -9.34 -9.62
C PHE A 433 12.52 -7.93 -9.57
N TRP A 434 13.66 -7.67 -10.19
CA TRP A 434 14.28 -6.37 -10.26
C TRP A 434 13.59 -5.45 -11.27
N ASP A 435 13.09 -4.32 -10.80
CA ASP A 435 12.54 -3.27 -11.66
C ASP A 435 13.08 -1.90 -11.18
N PRO A 436 14.27 -1.49 -11.67
CA PRO A 436 15.00 -0.34 -11.14
C PRO A 436 14.35 0.99 -11.53
N PRO A 437 14.70 2.10 -10.84
CA PRO A 437 14.44 3.46 -11.30
C PRO A 437 14.96 3.68 -12.74
N ALA A 438 14.17 4.37 -13.57
CA ALA A 438 14.55 4.70 -14.94
C ALA A 438 14.37 6.18 -15.29
N VAL A 439 13.37 6.85 -14.69
CA VAL A 439 13.15 8.29 -14.86
C VAL A 439 12.83 8.92 -13.52
N ALA A 440 13.49 10.04 -13.21
CA ALA A 440 13.20 10.88 -12.07
C ALA A 440 12.43 12.13 -12.49
N ILE A 441 11.43 12.53 -11.72
CA ILE A 441 10.59 13.70 -11.97
C ILE A 441 10.54 14.54 -10.70
N ALA A 442 11.06 15.76 -10.78
CA ALA A 442 10.87 16.78 -9.77
C ALA A 442 9.58 17.54 -10.07
N ALA A 443 8.66 17.59 -9.11
CA ALA A 443 7.35 18.21 -9.27
C ALA A 443 6.99 19.08 -8.06
N TYR A 444 6.11 20.06 -8.27
CA TYR A 444 5.65 20.96 -7.22
C TYR A 444 4.13 21.10 -7.21
N SER A 445 3.52 20.84 -6.06
CA SER A 445 2.10 21.04 -5.82
C SER A 445 1.86 22.44 -5.24
N LEU A 446 1.34 23.36 -6.07
CA LEU A 446 1.00 24.73 -5.65
C LEU A 446 -0.18 24.78 -4.67
N MET A 447 -0.96 23.70 -4.58
CA MET A 447 -2.13 23.58 -3.70
C MET A 447 -2.16 22.19 -3.07
N PRO A 448 -1.29 21.93 -2.08
CA PRO A 448 -1.28 20.67 -1.35
C PRO A 448 -2.66 20.37 -0.78
N LYS A 449 -3.14 19.13 -0.97
CA LYS A 449 -4.43 18.71 -0.43
C LYS A 449 -4.25 18.16 0.99
N ALA A 450 -5.03 18.68 1.93
CA ALA A 450 -5.12 18.12 3.26
C ALA A 450 -5.59 16.66 3.20
N GLN A 451 -5.03 15.83 4.08
CA GLN A 451 -5.42 14.44 4.22
C GLN A 451 -6.75 14.27 4.96
N SER A 452 -7.47 13.20 4.69
CA SER A 452 -8.55 12.73 5.56
C SER A 452 -8.02 12.05 6.82
N GLU A 453 -8.83 11.99 7.89
CA GLU A 453 -8.46 11.29 9.14
C GLU A 453 -8.02 9.84 8.93
N LYS A 454 -8.65 9.15 7.95
CA LYS A 454 -8.28 7.77 7.59
C LYS A 454 -6.90 7.72 6.93
N GLU A 455 -6.59 8.69 6.10
CA GLU A 455 -5.28 8.78 5.43
C GLU A 455 -4.19 9.15 6.44
N MET A 456 -4.45 10.06 7.38
CA MET A 456 -3.49 10.43 8.44
C MET A 456 -3.09 9.22 9.29
N LYS A 457 -4.01 8.31 9.58
CA LYS A 457 -3.71 7.06 10.30
C LYS A 457 -2.84 6.10 9.50
N LEU A 458 -2.96 6.10 8.18
CA LEU A 458 -2.23 5.19 7.29
C LEU A 458 -0.89 5.77 6.83
N PHE A 459 -0.80 7.10 6.69
CA PHE A 459 0.32 7.84 6.13
C PHE A 459 0.56 9.12 6.96
N PRO A 460 0.98 8.99 8.24
CA PRO A 460 1.05 10.11 9.18
C PRO A 460 2.02 11.21 8.76
N HIS A 461 3.06 10.86 8.00
CA HIS A 461 4.09 11.81 7.57
C HIS A 461 3.85 12.41 6.19
N ARG A 462 2.75 12.07 5.50
CA ARG A 462 2.51 12.61 4.15
C ARG A 462 2.01 14.05 4.20
N THR A 463 2.61 14.95 3.43
CA THR A 463 2.27 16.39 3.47
C THR A 463 1.20 16.78 2.44
N ASP A 464 1.07 16.01 1.35
CA ASP A 464 0.08 16.27 0.30
C ASP A 464 -0.68 14.99 -0.08
N ALA A 465 -2.01 14.99 0.11
CA ALA A 465 -2.87 13.88 -0.28
C ALA A 465 -2.84 13.60 -1.80
N ARG A 466 -2.44 14.57 -2.65
CA ARG A 466 -2.29 14.35 -4.10
C ARG A 466 -1.21 13.32 -4.43
N LEU A 467 -0.23 13.09 -3.57
CA LEU A 467 0.82 12.08 -3.78
C LEU A 467 0.26 10.66 -3.92
N ALA A 468 -0.96 10.41 -3.43
CA ALA A 468 -1.69 9.16 -3.63
C ALA A 468 -2.08 8.91 -5.11
N ILE A 469 -1.91 9.90 -6.01
CA ILE A 469 -2.16 9.75 -7.45
C ILE A 469 -1.39 8.58 -8.06
N LYS A 470 -0.23 8.22 -7.50
CA LYS A 470 0.60 7.10 -7.98
C LYS A 470 -0.18 5.80 -8.10
N GLU A 471 -1.09 5.52 -7.16
CA GLU A 471 -1.90 4.29 -7.21
C GLU A 471 -2.88 4.31 -8.40
N ARG A 472 -3.56 5.44 -8.62
CA ARG A 472 -4.45 5.63 -9.78
C ARG A 472 -3.68 5.54 -11.10
N ILE A 473 -2.48 6.11 -11.18
CA ILE A 473 -1.63 6.01 -12.37
C ILE A 473 -1.25 4.56 -12.62
N ARG A 474 -0.79 3.83 -11.60
CA ARG A 474 -0.48 2.39 -11.76
C ARG A 474 -1.69 1.62 -12.31
N ASP A 475 -2.88 1.83 -11.74
CA ASP A 475 -4.10 1.17 -12.20
C ASP A 475 -4.45 1.54 -13.66
N ASP A 476 -4.47 2.84 -13.98
CA ASP A 476 -4.84 3.35 -15.31
C ASP A 476 -3.95 2.78 -16.41
N PHE A 477 -2.65 2.65 -16.14
CA PHE A 477 -1.65 2.21 -17.10
C PHE A 477 -1.36 0.70 -17.07
N THR A 478 -1.85 -0.06 -16.08
CA THR A 478 -1.69 -1.54 -16.02
C THR A 478 -3.00 -2.32 -16.10
N LYS A 479 -4.14 -1.66 -16.31
CA LYS A 479 -5.46 -2.28 -16.37
C LYS A 479 -5.60 -3.40 -17.40
N ASP A 480 -4.81 -3.31 -18.48
CA ASP A 480 -4.71 -4.29 -19.57
C ASP A 480 -3.98 -5.57 -19.17
N LEU A 481 -3.25 -5.55 -18.06
CA LEU A 481 -2.52 -6.69 -17.54
C LEU A 481 -3.37 -7.45 -16.49
N PRO A 482 -3.27 -8.78 -16.46
CA PRO A 482 -3.77 -9.60 -15.36
C PRO A 482 -3.27 -9.08 -14.01
N GLU A 483 -4.10 -9.16 -12.96
CA GLU A 483 -3.80 -8.59 -11.63
C GLU A 483 -2.49 -9.12 -11.05
N ASP A 484 -2.19 -10.40 -11.29
CA ASP A 484 -0.95 -11.08 -10.90
C ASP A 484 0.28 -10.65 -11.73
N ARG A 485 0.09 -9.83 -12.78
CA ARG A 485 1.12 -9.35 -13.69
C ARG A 485 1.30 -7.83 -13.70
N ARG A 486 0.52 -7.08 -12.92
CA ARG A 486 0.61 -5.60 -12.87
C ARG A 486 1.90 -5.13 -12.19
N PRO A 487 2.86 -4.52 -12.90
CA PRO A 487 4.08 -4.01 -12.29
C PRO A 487 3.78 -2.77 -11.44
N ASN A 488 4.54 -2.60 -10.37
CA ASN A 488 4.50 -1.39 -9.57
C ASN A 488 5.37 -0.29 -10.21
N MET A 489 4.95 0.26 -11.35
CA MET A 489 5.79 1.07 -12.26
C MET A 489 6.16 2.49 -11.81
N LEU A 490 5.47 3.06 -10.81
CA LEU A 490 5.63 4.47 -10.42
C LEU A 490 5.79 4.57 -8.91
N HIS A 491 6.80 5.26 -8.43
CA HIS A 491 7.01 5.58 -7.02
C HIS A 491 6.93 7.10 -6.80
N SER A 492 6.66 7.52 -5.57
CA SER A 492 6.75 8.92 -5.15
C SER A 492 7.25 9.01 -3.72
N SER A 493 7.91 10.12 -3.39
CA SER A 493 8.07 10.56 -2.00
C SER A 493 6.70 10.69 -1.33
N ASP A 494 6.67 10.54 0.00
CA ASP A 494 5.47 10.74 0.81
C ASP A 494 5.39 12.17 1.36
N ASN A 495 6.51 12.90 1.47
CA ASN A 495 6.53 14.33 1.82
C ASN A 495 7.67 15.11 1.15
N SER A 496 7.71 16.43 1.39
CA SER A 496 8.71 17.34 0.83
C SER A 496 10.13 17.08 1.31
N ILE A 497 10.32 16.63 2.55
CA ILE A 497 11.66 16.36 3.12
C ILE A 497 12.25 15.13 2.44
N GLU A 498 11.45 14.07 2.30
CA GLU A 498 11.81 12.89 1.53
C GLU A 498 12.01 13.22 0.05
N ALA A 499 11.20 14.13 -0.53
CA ALA A 499 11.39 14.61 -1.88
C ALA A 499 12.76 15.28 -2.04
N GLU A 500 13.14 16.19 -1.14
CA GLU A 500 14.45 16.85 -1.15
C GLU A 500 15.59 15.83 -1.01
N HIS A 501 15.44 14.85 -0.13
CA HIS A 501 16.41 13.76 0.01
C HIS A 501 16.60 12.98 -1.29
N TYR A 502 15.52 12.62 -1.99
CA TYR A 502 15.59 11.95 -3.28
C TYR A 502 16.25 12.83 -4.35
N LEU A 503 15.87 14.11 -4.40
CA LEU A 503 16.39 15.06 -5.36
C LEU A 503 17.89 15.34 -5.17
N ARG A 504 18.42 15.24 -3.94
CA ARG A 504 19.85 15.43 -3.66
C ARG A 504 20.77 14.47 -4.43
N TRP A 505 20.35 13.24 -4.68
CA TRP A 505 21.14 12.27 -5.45
C TRP A 505 20.62 12.03 -6.87
N LEU A 506 19.36 12.38 -7.18
CA LEU A 506 18.84 12.33 -8.55
C LEU A 506 19.23 13.56 -9.39
N PHE A 507 19.31 14.72 -8.74
CA PHE A 507 19.57 16.04 -9.33
C PHE A 507 20.60 16.83 -8.50
N PRO A 508 21.80 16.29 -8.21
CA PRO A 508 22.76 16.93 -7.30
C PRO A 508 23.11 18.37 -7.73
N ASP A 509 23.32 18.59 -9.03
CA ASP A 509 23.74 19.90 -9.57
C ASP A 509 22.56 20.88 -9.79
N GLU A 510 21.32 20.39 -9.69
CA GLU A 510 20.11 21.17 -9.94
C GLU A 510 19.22 21.35 -8.71
N LEU A 511 19.51 20.70 -7.59
CA LEU A 511 18.68 20.72 -6.38
C LEU A 511 18.32 22.16 -5.96
N ASN A 512 19.32 23.03 -5.83
CA ASN A 512 19.10 24.43 -5.43
C ASN A 512 18.21 25.16 -6.43
N LYS A 513 18.42 24.96 -7.74
CA LYS A 513 17.59 25.56 -8.80
C LYS A 513 16.14 25.06 -8.74
N ILE A 514 15.93 23.78 -8.46
CA ILE A 514 14.61 23.18 -8.31
C ILE A 514 13.88 23.79 -7.10
N VAL A 515 14.55 23.90 -5.95
CA VAL A 515 14.00 24.49 -4.73
C VAL A 515 13.69 25.98 -4.91
N GLU A 516 14.61 26.75 -5.50
CA GLU A 516 14.38 28.17 -5.82
C GLU A 516 13.23 28.37 -6.79
N GLN A 517 13.13 27.52 -7.83
CA GLN A 517 12.00 27.56 -8.76
C GLN A 517 10.68 27.26 -8.03
N ALA A 518 10.65 26.27 -7.14
CA ALA A 518 9.46 25.96 -6.33
C ALA A 518 9.05 27.14 -5.44
N LYS A 519 10.01 27.79 -4.76
CA LYS A 519 9.77 28.99 -3.96
C LYS A 519 9.19 30.13 -4.79
N ARG A 520 9.83 30.44 -5.93
CA ARG A 520 9.35 31.48 -6.85
C ARG A 520 7.92 31.19 -7.34
N LEU A 521 7.63 29.95 -7.72
CA LEU A 521 6.29 29.56 -8.15
C LEU A 521 5.26 29.73 -7.03
N ASN A 522 5.63 29.39 -5.79
CA ASN A 522 4.77 29.58 -4.63
C ASN A 522 4.47 31.05 -4.35
N ASP A 523 5.50 31.90 -4.40
CA ASP A 523 5.37 33.34 -4.20
C ASP A 523 4.53 34.00 -5.29
N GLU A 524 4.75 33.62 -6.55
CA GLU A 524 3.94 34.11 -7.70
C GLU A 524 2.48 33.66 -7.62
N PHE A 525 2.19 32.54 -6.96
CA PHE A 525 0.83 32.00 -6.80
C PHE A 525 0.11 32.55 -5.56
N ARG A 526 0.82 33.33 -4.73
CA ARG A 526 0.26 33.97 -3.55
C ARG A 526 -0.66 35.12 -3.96
N THR A 527 -1.79 35.24 -3.26
CA THR A 527 -2.75 36.31 -3.49
C THR A 527 -2.33 37.53 -2.70
N ALA A 528 -2.17 38.66 -3.38
CA ALA A 528 -1.73 39.91 -2.75
C ALA A 528 -2.86 40.59 -1.98
N GLU A 529 -4.10 40.46 -2.47
CA GLU A 529 -5.28 41.01 -1.85
C GLU A 529 -5.66 40.26 -0.55
N PRO A 530 -6.30 40.93 0.42
CA PRO A 530 -6.83 40.27 1.60
C PRO A 530 -7.87 39.19 1.23
N VAL A 531 -7.55 37.93 1.52
CA VAL A 531 -8.43 36.78 1.28
C VAL A 531 -9.49 36.71 2.38
N VAL A 532 -10.76 36.82 2.00
CA VAL A 532 -11.92 36.67 2.89
C VAL A 532 -12.29 35.21 3.06
N ARG A 533 -12.23 34.41 1.97
CA ARG A 533 -12.58 32.99 2.00
C ARG A 533 -12.00 32.23 0.80
N ASP A 534 -11.44 31.04 1.05
CA ASP A 534 -11.10 30.09 -0.02
C ASP A 534 -12.36 29.40 -0.58
N LEU A 535 -12.58 29.52 -1.89
CA LEU A 535 -13.69 28.93 -2.65
C LEU A 535 -13.24 27.72 -3.49
N THR A 536 -11.96 27.34 -3.41
CA THR A 536 -11.35 26.27 -4.21
C THR A 536 -11.97 24.92 -3.87
N ARG A 537 -12.61 24.28 -4.87
CA ARG A 537 -13.21 22.94 -4.68
C ARG A 537 -12.25 21.80 -4.98
N HIS A 538 -11.61 21.87 -6.15
CA HIS A 538 -10.76 20.80 -6.67
C HIS A 538 -9.29 21.19 -6.77
N GLY A 539 -9.01 22.47 -7.04
CA GLY A 539 -7.67 23.02 -7.11
C GLY A 539 -6.80 22.31 -8.16
N HIS A 540 -7.37 21.80 -9.25
CA HIS A 540 -6.54 21.16 -10.29
C HIS A 540 -5.90 22.18 -11.20
N ARG A 541 -6.49 23.35 -11.44
CA ARG A 541 -5.97 24.32 -12.42
C ARG A 541 -5.77 25.71 -11.85
N ALA A 542 -6.69 26.12 -11.00
CA ALA A 542 -6.66 27.42 -10.36
C ALA A 542 -7.11 27.31 -8.90
N LYS A 543 -6.58 28.22 -8.10
CA LYS A 543 -7.11 28.58 -6.78
C LYS A 543 -8.19 29.64 -6.98
N ILE A 544 -9.30 29.52 -6.26
CA ILE A 544 -10.43 30.46 -6.34
C ILE A 544 -10.65 31.03 -4.95
N GLU A 545 -10.53 32.33 -4.80
CA GLU A 545 -10.65 33.03 -3.51
C GLU A 545 -11.64 34.18 -3.60
N LEU A 546 -12.41 34.37 -2.54
CA LEU A 546 -13.13 35.61 -2.28
C LEU A 546 -12.14 36.59 -1.67
N VAL A 547 -11.89 37.70 -2.35
CA VAL A 547 -10.94 38.74 -1.92
C VAL A 547 -11.65 40.07 -1.72
N ARG A 548 -11.04 40.94 -0.91
CA ARG A 548 -11.43 42.34 -0.82
C ARG A 548 -10.71 43.13 -1.92
N HIS A 549 -11.48 43.71 -2.84
CA HIS A 549 -10.96 44.53 -3.94
C HIS A 549 -11.46 45.97 -3.77
N GLY A 550 -10.64 46.82 -3.12
CA GLY A 550 -11.10 48.12 -2.64
C GLY A 550 -12.14 47.97 -1.52
N VAL A 551 -13.31 48.60 -1.69
CA VAL A 551 -14.45 48.47 -0.74
C VAL A 551 -15.32 47.24 -1.02
N ASP A 552 -15.25 46.69 -2.23
CA ASP A 552 -16.12 45.62 -2.71
C ASP A 552 -15.51 44.22 -2.53
N LEU A 553 -16.37 43.21 -2.65
CA LEU A 553 -15.97 41.81 -2.72
C LEU A 553 -15.81 41.37 -4.18
N ALA A 554 -14.74 40.62 -4.45
CA ALA A 554 -14.46 40.05 -5.76
C ALA A 554 -14.02 38.58 -5.64
N VAL A 555 -14.24 37.81 -6.71
CA VAL A 555 -13.74 36.44 -6.82
C VAL A 555 -12.49 36.45 -7.68
N LYS A 556 -11.34 36.11 -7.10
CA LYS A 556 -10.07 35.98 -7.80
C LYS A 556 -9.78 34.52 -8.10
N LYS A 557 -9.58 34.19 -9.39
CA LYS A 557 -9.17 32.87 -9.87
C LYS A 557 -7.72 32.97 -10.34
N THR A 558 -6.80 32.42 -9.56
CA THR A 558 -5.34 32.42 -9.84
C THR A 558 -4.96 31.07 -10.44
N PHE A 559 -4.44 31.07 -11.66
CA PHE A 559 -4.12 29.85 -12.42
C PHE A 559 -2.68 29.43 -12.20
N ARG A 560 -2.46 28.11 -12.25
CA ARG A 560 -1.11 27.55 -12.28
C ARG A 560 -0.40 27.94 -13.59
N PRO A 561 0.93 28.08 -13.59
CA PRO A 561 1.69 28.40 -14.80
C PRO A 561 1.38 27.49 -15.99
N SER A 562 1.36 26.16 -15.78
CA SER A 562 0.99 25.17 -16.81
C SER A 562 -0.43 25.33 -17.38
N GLN A 563 -1.28 26.14 -16.76
CA GLN A 563 -2.71 26.28 -17.08
C GLN A 563 -3.07 27.67 -17.62
N ARG A 564 -2.09 28.51 -17.99
CA ARG A 564 -2.31 29.86 -18.53
C ARG A 564 -3.20 29.91 -19.77
N ALA A 565 -3.15 28.89 -20.63
CA ALA A 565 -4.04 28.81 -21.78
C ALA A 565 -5.55 28.80 -21.40
N PHE A 566 -5.91 28.25 -20.24
CA PHE A 566 -7.29 28.28 -19.73
C PHE A 566 -7.68 29.66 -19.22
N LEU A 567 -6.77 30.35 -18.53
CA LEU A 567 -6.92 31.75 -18.12
C LEU A 567 -7.16 32.64 -19.33
N GLU A 568 -6.30 32.54 -20.35
CA GLU A 568 -6.39 33.37 -21.56
C GLU A 568 -7.72 33.16 -22.29
N ARG A 569 -8.16 31.90 -22.42
CA ARG A 569 -9.47 31.57 -23.01
C ARG A 569 -10.63 32.17 -22.21
N GLU A 570 -10.64 31.99 -20.89
CA GLU A 570 -11.71 32.50 -20.04
C GLU A 570 -11.72 34.04 -20.01
N ALA A 571 -10.57 34.68 -19.84
CA ALA A 571 -10.44 36.13 -19.86
C ALA A 571 -10.82 36.73 -21.22
N LYS A 572 -10.51 36.05 -22.34
CA LYS A 572 -10.95 36.46 -23.67
C LYS A 572 -12.46 36.36 -23.82
N ALA A 573 -13.06 35.23 -23.41
CA ALA A 573 -14.51 35.03 -23.47
C ALA A 573 -15.27 36.11 -22.68
N LEU A 574 -14.82 36.40 -21.47
CA LEU A 574 -15.43 37.40 -20.61
C LEU A 574 -15.32 38.82 -21.17
N ARG A 575 -14.19 39.17 -21.79
CA ARG A 575 -14.03 40.46 -22.47
C ARG A 575 -14.92 40.59 -23.71
N ASP A 576 -14.96 39.56 -24.54
CA ASP A 576 -15.64 39.62 -25.85
C ASP A 576 -17.17 39.52 -25.74
N PHE A 577 -17.65 38.77 -24.74
CA PHE A 577 -19.06 38.40 -24.61
C PHE A 577 -19.72 38.92 -23.34
N GLY A 578 -18.96 39.23 -22.28
CA GLY A 578 -19.49 39.77 -21.02
C GLY A 578 -20.41 40.98 -21.21
N PRO A 579 -20.05 41.98 -22.03
CA PRO A 579 -20.92 43.12 -22.32
C PRO A 579 -22.18 42.78 -23.13
N LYS A 580 -22.20 41.64 -23.82
CA LYS A 580 -23.28 41.23 -24.75
C LYS A 580 -24.27 40.26 -24.13
N ILE A 581 -23.79 39.40 -23.22
CA ILE A 581 -24.57 38.31 -22.63
C ILE A 581 -24.76 38.60 -21.15
N LYS A 582 -25.98 38.98 -20.77
CA LYS A 582 -26.32 39.35 -19.38
C LYS A 582 -26.00 38.24 -18.38
N ALA A 583 -26.08 36.98 -18.79
CA ALA A 583 -25.79 35.83 -17.94
C ALA A 583 -24.29 35.58 -17.71
N MET A 584 -23.37 36.34 -18.32
CA MET A 584 -21.95 36.23 -18.04
C MET A 584 -21.56 37.08 -16.81
N PRO A 585 -20.58 36.64 -16.02
CA PRO A 585 -20.06 37.42 -14.90
C PRO A 585 -19.24 38.60 -15.43
N GLU A 586 -19.26 39.68 -14.67
CA GLU A 586 -18.47 40.88 -14.96
C GLU A 586 -17.00 40.62 -14.63
N LEU A 587 -16.13 40.84 -15.62
CA LEU A 587 -14.68 40.82 -15.44
C LEU A 587 -14.22 42.19 -14.94
N ILE A 588 -13.64 42.23 -13.74
CA ILE A 588 -13.07 43.44 -13.14
C ILE A 588 -11.64 43.64 -13.66
N ALA A 589 -10.83 42.59 -13.59
CA ALA A 589 -9.45 42.62 -14.03
C ALA A 589 -9.00 41.24 -14.52
N ALA A 590 -8.05 41.22 -15.45
CA ALA A 590 -7.31 40.02 -15.82
C ALA A 590 -5.84 40.39 -16.01
N ASP A 591 -4.94 39.57 -15.48
CA ASP A 591 -3.51 39.66 -15.71
C ASP A 591 -3.00 38.32 -16.28
N GLY A 592 -1.68 38.18 -16.48
CA GLY A 592 -1.09 36.96 -17.05
C GLY A 592 -1.14 35.71 -16.14
N ARG A 593 -1.69 35.81 -14.93
CA ARG A 593 -1.73 34.74 -13.92
C ARG A 593 -3.12 34.56 -13.27
N SER A 594 -3.96 35.58 -13.28
CA SER A 594 -5.24 35.59 -12.58
C SER A 594 -6.32 36.38 -13.30
N LEU A 595 -7.57 36.05 -12.99
CA LEU A 595 -8.73 36.86 -13.34
C LEU A 595 -9.53 37.18 -12.08
N THR A 596 -10.07 38.39 -12.02
CA THR A 596 -10.87 38.93 -10.92
C THR A 596 -12.26 39.25 -11.45
N LEU A 597 -13.26 38.61 -10.87
CA LEU A 597 -14.67 38.73 -11.22
C LEU A 597 -15.44 39.43 -10.11
N ARG A 598 -16.56 40.09 -10.46
CA ARG A 598 -17.53 40.55 -9.46
C ARG A 598 -18.02 39.36 -8.61
N PHE A 599 -18.13 39.57 -7.30
CA PHE A 599 -18.78 38.60 -6.42
C PHE A 599 -20.31 38.65 -6.57
N TYR A 600 -20.95 37.48 -6.57
CA TYR A 600 -22.40 37.30 -6.65
C TYR A 600 -22.88 36.43 -5.50
N ASP A 601 -23.96 36.83 -4.80
CA ASP A 601 -24.52 36.09 -3.67
C ASP A 601 -25.44 34.97 -4.17
N ASP A 602 -24.89 33.76 -4.34
CA ASP A 602 -25.62 32.60 -4.83
C ASP A 602 -26.77 32.18 -3.89
N ARG A 603 -27.99 32.60 -4.23
CA ARG A 603 -29.23 32.18 -3.58
C ARG A 603 -29.79 30.87 -4.14
N LEU A 604 -29.32 30.43 -5.30
CA LEU A 604 -29.74 29.16 -5.89
C LEU A 604 -29.20 27.97 -5.07
N ARG A 605 -27.93 28.04 -4.64
CA ARG A 605 -27.22 27.00 -3.86
C ARG A 605 -27.45 25.59 -4.42
N TYR A 606 -27.47 25.47 -5.75
CA TYR A 606 -27.85 24.24 -6.41
C TYR A 606 -26.84 23.11 -6.16
N LYS A 607 -27.33 21.93 -5.81
CA LYS A 607 -26.52 20.72 -5.69
C LYS A 607 -27.15 19.63 -6.54
N ARG A 608 -26.47 19.19 -7.60
CA ARG A 608 -26.93 18.13 -8.51
C ARG A 608 -27.35 16.85 -7.78
N LYS A 609 -26.67 16.50 -6.68
CA LYS A 609 -26.96 15.31 -5.85
C LYS A 609 -28.15 15.47 -4.90
N SER A 610 -28.76 16.66 -4.81
CA SER A 610 -29.88 16.90 -3.89
C SER A 610 -31.22 16.31 -4.37
N GLY A 611 -31.31 15.90 -5.64
CA GLY A 611 -32.59 15.51 -6.25
C GLY A 611 -33.61 16.66 -6.31
N ARG A 612 -33.17 17.92 -6.21
CA ARG A 612 -34.02 19.10 -6.47
C ARG A 612 -33.86 19.51 -7.94
N LEU A 613 -34.96 19.91 -8.56
CA LEU A 613 -34.93 20.54 -9.87
C LEU A 613 -34.58 22.03 -9.73
N LEU A 614 -33.95 22.60 -10.76
CA LEU A 614 -33.74 24.04 -10.88
C LEU A 614 -35.09 24.77 -10.98
N PRO A 615 -35.22 26.00 -10.44
CA PRO A 615 -36.36 26.85 -10.75
C PRO A 615 -36.52 26.97 -12.27
N ARG A 616 -37.78 26.94 -12.75
CA ARG A 616 -38.09 26.91 -14.18
C ARG A 616 -37.48 28.08 -14.94
N LYS A 617 -37.62 29.29 -14.39
CA LYS A 617 -37.07 30.52 -14.97
C LYS A 617 -35.54 30.46 -15.09
N VAL A 618 -34.86 30.07 -14.02
CA VAL A 618 -33.39 29.89 -14.00
C VAL A 618 -32.93 28.87 -15.04
N GLY A 619 -33.63 27.74 -15.17
CA GLY A 619 -33.32 26.73 -16.18
C GLY A 619 -33.50 27.25 -17.61
N LEU A 620 -34.55 28.03 -17.87
CA LEU A 620 -34.80 28.65 -19.17
C LEU A 620 -33.73 29.72 -19.48
N GLU A 621 -33.46 30.62 -18.55
CA GLU A 621 -32.44 31.68 -18.68
C GLU A 621 -31.07 31.08 -18.99
N ALA A 622 -30.69 29.96 -18.37
CA ALA A 622 -29.43 29.29 -18.66
C ALA A 622 -29.37 28.76 -20.11
N ILE A 623 -30.47 28.17 -20.60
CA ILE A 623 -30.52 27.66 -21.98
C ILE A 623 -30.53 28.81 -23.00
N LEU A 624 -31.20 29.92 -22.68
CA LEU A 624 -31.19 31.11 -23.53
C LEU A 624 -29.81 31.76 -23.60
N ALA A 625 -29.07 31.82 -22.48
CA ALA A 625 -27.69 32.29 -22.48
C ALA A 625 -26.77 31.43 -23.37
N LEU A 626 -26.96 30.11 -23.37
CA LEU A 626 -26.23 29.21 -24.28
C LEU A 626 -26.65 29.43 -25.73
N LYS A 627 -27.92 29.74 -25.99
CA LYS A 627 -28.40 30.11 -27.31
C LYS A 627 -27.74 31.40 -27.80
N GLU A 628 -27.60 32.41 -26.95
CA GLU A 628 -26.90 33.66 -27.28
C GLU A 628 -25.43 33.41 -27.68
N LEU A 629 -24.71 32.54 -26.94
CA LEU A 629 -23.36 32.12 -27.33
C LEU A 629 -23.34 31.38 -28.67
N TYR A 630 -24.27 30.46 -28.87
CA TYR A 630 -24.42 29.75 -30.14
C TYR A 630 -24.69 30.74 -31.29
N ASP A 631 -25.56 31.73 -31.09
CA ASP A 631 -25.87 32.74 -32.08
C ASP A 631 -24.61 33.51 -32.50
N LEU A 632 -23.71 33.79 -31.54
CA LEU A 632 -22.38 34.37 -31.78
C LEU A 632 -21.34 33.42 -32.38
N GLY A 633 -21.67 32.14 -32.58
CA GLY A 633 -20.79 31.15 -33.20
C GLY A 633 -19.90 30.39 -32.20
N PHE A 634 -20.31 30.28 -30.94
CA PHE A 634 -19.54 29.61 -29.89
C PHE A 634 -20.34 28.53 -29.15
N ALA A 635 -19.62 27.61 -28.53
CA ALA A 635 -20.14 26.61 -27.59
C ALA A 635 -19.42 26.74 -26.25
N HIS A 636 -20.12 26.55 -25.14
CA HIS A 636 -19.55 26.46 -23.80
C HIS A 636 -19.55 25.00 -23.33
N LEU A 637 -18.43 24.31 -23.57
CA LEU A 637 -18.34 22.85 -23.43
C LEU A 637 -18.39 22.33 -21.99
N ASP A 638 -18.29 23.19 -20.97
CA ASP A 638 -18.49 22.83 -19.55
C ASP A 638 -19.74 23.47 -18.96
N ALA A 639 -20.69 23.90 -19.80
CA ALA A 639 -21.94 24.46 -19.35
C ALA A 639 -22.79 23.39 -18.65
N HIS A 640 -22.95 23.53 -17.34
CA HIS A 640 -23.78 22.63 -16.56
C HIS A 640 -24.43 23.31 -15.35
N PRO A 641 -25.52 22.75 -14.78
CA PRO A 641 -26.22 23.30 -13.62
C PRO A 641 -25.36 23.61 -12.38
N GLY A 642 -24.20 22.97 -12.22
CA GLY A 642 -23.26 23.24 -11.12
C GLY A 642 -22.43 24.51 -11.28
N ASN A 643 -22.44 25.13 -12.47
CA ASN A 643 -21.73 26.36 -12.83
C ASN A 643 -22.72 27.54 -12.93
N LEU A 644 -23.91 27.41 -12.33
CA LEU A 644 -24.90 28.48 -12.24
C LEU A 644 -24.86 29.12 -10.86
N ILE A 645 -24.86 30.44 -10.85
CA ILE A 645 -25.13 31.29 -9.69
C ILE A 645 -26.40 32.08 -9.98
N TYR A 646 -27.27 32.26 -8.98
CA TYR A 646 -28.36 33.22 -9.08
C TYR A 646 -28.23 34.26 -7.98
N ASP A 647 -28.08 35.51 -8.41
CA ASP A 647 -28.04 36.68 -7.56
C ASP A 647 -29.37 37.45 -7.67
N PRO A 648 -30.03 37.84 -6.56
CA PRO A 648 -31.31 38.55 -6.62
C PRO A 648 -31.26 39.90 -7.35
N VAL A 649 -30.11 40.58 -7.33
CA VAL A 649 -29.90 41.89 -7.94
C VAL A 649 -29.43 41.73 -9.39
N HIS A 650 -28.49 40.83 -9.62
CA HIS A 650 -27.82 40.70 -10.92
C HIS A 650 -28.35 39.57 -11.81
N GLY A 651 -29.27 38.76 -11.31
CA GLY A 651 -29.88 37.63 -12.02
C GLY A 651 -28.98 36.41 -12.12
N LEU A 652 -29.24 35.56 -13.12
CA LEU A 652 -28.45 34.37 -13.39
C LEU A 652 -27.05 34.72 -13.90
N LYS A 653 -26.04 34.01 -13.38
CA LYS A 653 -24.66 34.01 -13.87
C LYS A 653 -24.20 32.58 -14.17
N LEU A 654 -23.74 32.35 -15.39
CA LEU A 654 -23.10 31.10 -15.83
C LEU A 654 -21.58 31.29 -15.72
N LEU A 655 -20.87 30.30 -15.20
CA LEU A 655 -19.43 30.37 -14.87
C LEU A 655 -18.58 29.37 -15.68
N ASP A 656 -17.26 29.57 -15.63
CA ASP A 656 -16.22 28.64 -16.09
C ASP A 656 -16.04 28.57 -17.62
N TYR A 657 -15.76 29.72 -18.26
CA TYR A 657 -15.65 29.85 -19.72
C TYR A 657 -14.31 29.39 -20.32
N GLU A 658 -13.49 28.72 -19.52
CA GLU A 658 -12.15 28.23 -19.92
C GLU A 658 -12.17 27.16 -21.04
N TYR A 659 -13.35 26.57 -21.29
CA TYR A 659 -13.64 25.62 -22.38
C TYR A 659 -14.58 26.20 -23.44
N ILE A 660 -14.61 27.53 -23.61
CA ILE A 660 -15.32 28.13 -24.74
C ILE A 660 -14.69 27.64 -26.05
N HIS A 661 -15.53 27.27 -27.01
CA HIS A 661 -15.12 26.75 -28.31
C HIS A 661 -15.77 27.58 -29.42
N ARG A 662 -14.99 27.97 -30.43
CA ARG A 662 -15.49 28.65 -31.63
C ARG A 662 -15.80 27.61 -32.69
N TYR A 663 -17.01 27.60 -33.23
CA TYR A 663 -17.33 26.71 -34.33
C TYR A 663 -16.54 27.06 -35.58
N GLU A 664 -15.89 26.07 -36.19
CA GLU A 664 -15.43 26.14 -37.58
C GLU A 664 -16.65 26.04 -38.51
N HIS A 665 -17.50 25.04 -38.25
CA HIS A 665 -18.77 24.84 -38.93
C HIS A 665 -19.89 24.88 -37.91
N LYS A 666 -20.50 26.07 -37.76
CA LYS A 666 -21.61 26.28 -36.85
C LYS A 666 -22.80 25.39 -37.28
N PRO A 667 -23.36 24.57 -36.38
CA PRO A 667 -24.58 23.81 -36.68
C PRO A 667 -25.69 24.73 -37.17
N ALA A 668 -26.62 24.23 -38.00
CA ALA A 668 -27.70 25.06 -38.55
C ALA A 668 -28.74 25.47 -37.50
N LYS A 669 -28.91 24.66 -36.43
CA LYS A 669 -29.89 24.89 -35.37
C LYS A 669 -29.24 24.77 -33.99
N PHE A 670 -29.74 25.55 -33.03
CA PHE A 670 -29.25 25.56 -31.65
C PHE A 670 -29.41 24.20 -30.97
N GLU A 671 -30.47 23.46 -31.29
CA GLU A 671 -30.69 22.11 -30.75
C GLU A 671 -29.59 21.11 -31.14
N HIS A 672 -28.78 21.44 -32.16
CA HIS A 672 -27.60 20.69 -32.60
C HIS A 672 -26.28 21.33 -32.14
N SER A 673 -26.32 22.36 -31.28
CA SER A 673 -25.12 22.92 -30.67
C SER A 673 -24.42 21.88 -29.81
N TRP A 674 -23.10 22.00 -29.67
CA TRP A 674 -22.31 21.05 -28.89
C TRP A 674 -22.64 21.11 -27.39
N ASP A 675 -23.20 22.22 -26.90
CA ASP A 675 -23.77 22.33 -25.56
C ASP A 675 -24.97 21.40 -25.35
N MET A 676 -25.73 21.15 -26.43
CA MET A 676 -26.98 20.40 -26.41
C MET A 676 -26.78 18.94 -26.83
N THR A 677 -25.87 18.64 -27.75
CA THR A 677 -25.62 17.27 -28.22
C THR A 677 -24.36 16.64 -27.63
N GLY A 678 -23.46 17.44 -27.05
CA GLY A 678 -22.10 17.04 -26.73
C GLY A 678 -21.14 17.25 -27.90
N CYS A 679 -19.84 17.11 -27.63
CA CYS A 679 -18.80 17.24 -28.65
C CYS A 679 -18.89 16.10 -29.68
N PRO A 680 -18.54 16.35 -30.95
CA PRO A 680 -18.51 15.31 -31.97
C PRO A 680 -17.43 14.26 -31.67
N ALA A 681 -17.60 13.07 -32.24
CA ALA A 681 -16.58 12.02 -32.19
C ALA A 681 -15.31 12.53 -32.86
N GLY A 682 -14.15 12.32 -32.22
CA GLY A 682 -12.86 12.78 -32.73
C GLY A 682 -12.49 14.23 -32.40
N TYR A 683 -13.33 15.03 -31.72
CA TYR A 683 -12.89 16.35 -31.23
C TYR A 683 -11.67 16.18 -30.32
N ASP A 684 -10.56 16.83 -30.67
CA ASP A 684 -9.25 16.74 -30.03
C ASP A 684 -8.92 17.96 -29.15
N GLY A 685 -9.73 19.01 -29.24
CA GLY A 685 -9.58 20.21 -28.43
C GLY A 685 -9.89 20.00 -26.93
N PRO A 686 -9.66 21.05 -26.12
CA PRO A 686 -9.86 20.98 -24.67
C PRO A 686 -11.28 20.59 -24.30
N LYS A 687 -11.43 19.61 -23.40
CA LYS A 687 -12.72 19.14 -22.86
C LYS A 687 -12.68 19.08 -21.34
N PRO A 688 -13.78 19.39 -20.65
CA PRO A 688 -13.86 19.16 -19.21
C PRO A 688 -13.80 17.67 -18.88
N ARG A 689 -13.12 17.32 -17.78
CA ARG A 689 -13.08 15.93 -17.26
C ARG A 689 -14.44 15.43 -16.75
N SER A 690 -15.33 16.36 -16.45
CA SER A 690 -16.67 16.07 -15.94
C SER A 690 -17.61 15.67 -17.09
N LYS A 691 -18.87 15.33 -16.79
CA LYS A 691 -19.91 15.15 -17.83
C LYS A 691 -20.25 16.45 -18.59
N GLY A 692 -19.48 17.54 -18.46
CA GLY A 692 -19.71 18.84 -19.10
C GLY A 692 -19.84 18.74 -20.62
N ALA A 693 -19.02 17.91 -21.27
CA ALA A 693 -19.09 17.67 -22.72
C ALA A 693 -20.23 16.71 -23.16
N SER A 694 -21.14 16.35 -22.24
CA SER A 694 -22.29 15.50 -22.55
C SER A 694 -23.52 16.33 -22.91
N GLY A 695 -24.35 15.85 -23.84
CA GLY A 695 -25.55 16.58 -24.27
C GLY A 695 -26.61 16.82 -23.19
N TYR A 696 -27.61 17.62 -23.56
CA TYR A 696 -28.73 18.12 -22.76
C TYR A 696 -29.40 17.03 -21.93
N ASP A 697 -29.71 15.88 -22.53
CA ASP A 697 -30.40 14.78 -21.84
C ASP A 697 -29.61 14.24 -20.65
N THR A 698 -28.28 14.31 -20.69
CA THR A 698 -27.40 13.82 -19.63
C THR A 698 -27.13 14.87 -18.55
N VAL A 699 -27.01 16.14 -18.96
CA VAL A 699 -26.56 17.23 -18.08
C VAL A 699 -27.73 18.06 -17.55
N TRP A 700 -28.56 18.57 -18.46
CA TRP A 700 -29.56 19.60 -18.20
C TRP A 700 -30.93 19.02 -17.86
N LYS A 701 -31.42 18.03 -18.61
CA LYS A 701 -32.74 17.39 -18.37
C LYS A 701 -32.90 16.85 -16.96
N PRO A 702 -31.91 16.19 -16.32
CA PRO A 702 -32.06 15.74 -14.94
C PRO A 702 -32.17 16.86 -13.91
N ALA A 703 -31.68 18.06 -14.25
CA ALA A 703 -31.75 19.24 -13.39
C ALA A 703 -32.99 20.10 -13.66
N ILE A 704 -33.45 20.19 -14.91
CA ILE A 704 -34.62 21.01 -15.29
C ILE A 704 -35.92 20.21 -15.19
N GLY A 705 -35.89 18.92 -15.50
CA GLY A 705 -37.05 18.03 -15.53
C GLY A 705 -37.90 18.15 -16.80
N LEU A 706 -37.33 18.70 -17.88
CA LEU A 706 -38.00 18.91 -19.17
C LEU A 706 -37.09 18.47 -20.32
N SER A 707 -37.70 18.16 -21.47
CA SER A 707 -36.96 18.03 -22.73
C SER A 707 -36.51 19.42 -23.22
N LEU A 708 -35.48 19.49 -24.08
CA LEU A 708 -35.02 20.75 -24.66
C LEU A 708 -36.15 21.45 -25.43
N ASN A 709 -36.88 20.70 -26.26
CA ASN A 709 -38.02 21.21 -26.99
C ASN A 709 -39.09 21.81 -26.05
N SER A 710 -39.39 21.11 -24.95
CA SER A 710 -40.33 21.60 -23.95
C SER A 710 -39.88 22.88 -23.25
N VAL A 711 -38.58 23.04 -22.97
CA VAL A 711 -38.06 24.28 -22.37
C VAL A 711 -38.24 25.45 -23.32
N LEU A 712 -37.96 25.26 -24.60
CA LEU A 712 -37.93 26.32 -25.61
C LEU A 712 -39.32 26.69 -26.13
N ARG A 713 -40.24 25.73 -26.26
CA ARG A 713 -41.47 25.91 -27.04
C ARG A 713 -42.78 25.75 -26.27
N ASP A 714 -42.80 24.97 -25.19
CA ASP A 714 -44.04 24.76 -24.44
C ASP A 714 -44.44 26.00 -23.62
N PRO A 715 -45.74 26.30 -23.48
CA PRO A 715 -46.20 27.34 -22.57
C PRO A 715 -45.94 26.98 -21.11
N ALA A 716 -45.90 28.01 -20.25
CA ALA A 716 -45.50 27.88 -18.85
C ALA A 716 -46.29 26.82 -18.06
N TRP A 717 -47.61 26.75 -18.27
CA TRP A 717 -48.47 25.79 -17.58
C TRP A 717 -48.12 24.34 -17.97
N LEU A 718 -47.87 24.09 -19.26
CA LEU A 718 -47.53 22.76 -19.76
C LEU A 718 -46.15 22.31 -19.26
N GLN A 719 -45.20 23.24 -19.17
CA GLN A 719 -43.90 22.98 -18.55
C GLN A 719 -44.03 22.57 -17.07
N VAL A 720 -44.95 23.21 -16.32
CA VAL A 720 -45.22 22.84 -14.92
C VAL A 720 -45.81 21.43 -14.83
N CYS A 721 -46.80 21.10 -15.67
CA CYS A 721 -47.39 19.75 -15.72
C CYS A 721 -46.33 18.68 -16.08
N LYS A 722 -45.53 18.90 -17.13
CA LYS A 722 -44.48 17.96 -17.55
C LYS A 722 -43.41 17.78 -16.47
N ARG A 723 -43.06 18.83 -15.73
CA ARG A 723 -42.12 18.73 -14.58
C ARG A 723 -42.71 17.95 -13.42
N ALA A 724 -44.00 18.13 -13.12
CA ALA A 724 -44.68 17.34 -12.09
C ALA A 724 -44.62 15.85 -12.46
N LEU A 725 -44.99 15.52 -13.71
CA LEU A 725 -44.90 14.16 -14.23
C LEU A 725 -43.47 13.59 -14.19
N TYR A 726 -42.47 14.39 -14.56
CA TYR A 726 -41.06 14.00 -14.45
C TYR A 726 -40.66 13.65 -13.01
N CYS A 727 -41.06 14.48 -12.04
CA CYS A 727 -40.84 14.23 -10.62
C CYS A 727 -41.51 12.94 -10.15
N PHE A 728 -42.74 12.66 -10.58
CA PHE A 728 -43.45 11.41 -10.27
C PHE A 728 -42.73 10.21 -10.87
N ALA A 729 -42.44 10.23 -12.17
CA ALA A 729 -41.76 9.13 -12.87
C ALA A 729 -40.36 8.82 -12.30
N HIS A 730 -39.68 9.83 -11.74
CA HIS A 730 -38.33 9.68 -11.19
C HIS A 730 -38.29 9.74 -9.65
N ALA A 731 -39.44 9.69 -8.97
CA ALA A 731 -39.53 9.78 -7.52
C ALA A 731 -38.62 8.79 -6.79
N PRO A 732 -38.50 7.50 -7.19
CA PRO A 732 -37.60 6.55 -6.53
C PRO A 732 -36.13 7.00 -6.57
N ARG A 733 -35.67 7.55 -7.70
CA ARG A 733 -34.30 8.05 -7.88
C ARG A 733 -34.06 9.31 -7.03
N LEU A 734 -35.00 10.25 -7.07
CA LEU A 734 -34.90 11.52 -6.35
C LEU A 734 -34.94 11.30 -4.83
N LEU A 735 -35.79 10.38 -4.36
CA LEU A 735 -35.86 9.97 -2.96
C LEU A 735 -34.57 9.29 -2.50
N ARG A 736 -34.02 8.33 -3.27
CA ARG A 736 -32.71 7.72 -2.95
C ARG A 736 -31.60 8.75 -2.81
N GLN A 737 -31.54 9.74 -3.71
CA GLN A 737 -30.56 10.82 -3.64
C GLN A 737 -30.74 11.68 -2.38
N ARG A 738 -31.97 12.09 -2.05
CA ARG A 738 -32.28 12.84 -0.83
C ARG A 738 -31.90 12.06 0.44
N TRP A 739 -32.26 10.78 0.50
CA TRP A 739 -31.88 9.88 1.59
C TRP A 739 -30.36 9.74 1.74
N SER A 740 -29.61 9.68 0.64
CA SER A 740 -28.14 9.62 0.68
C SER A 740 -27.49 10.88 1.28
N VAL A 741 -28.09 12.05 1.03
CA VAL A 741 -27.63 13.33 1.58
C VAL A 741 -27.98 13.43 3.07
N LEU A 742 -29.19 13.07 3.45
CA LEU A 742 -29.65 12.99 4.85
C LEU A 742 -28.76 12.06 5.69
N ARG A 743 -28.47 10.85 5.19
CA ARG A 743 -27.60 9.87 5.86
C ARG A 743 -26.17 10.38 6.05
N LYS A 744 -25.65 11.18 5.12
CA LYS A 744 -24.33 11.83 5.27
C LYS A 744 -24.34 12.97 6.27
N SER A 745 -25.44 13.71 6.39
CA SER A 745 -25.59 14.76 7.40
C SER A 745 -25.70 14.17 8.80
N LEU A 746 -26.41 13.05 8.96
CA LEU A 746 -26.57 12.33 10.23
C LEU A 746 -25.30 11.63 10.71
N LYS A 747 -24.34 11.34 9.83
CA LYS A 747 -23.02 10.79 10.20
C LYS A 747 -21.97 11.85 10.56
N ARG A 748 -22.27 13.13 10.32
CA ARG A 748 -21.37 14.27 10.58
C ARG A 748 -21.75 15.05 11.85
N ARG A 749 -22.93 14.79 12.38
CA ARG A 749 -23.29 15.06 13.77
C ARG A 749 -23.01 13.78 14.55
#